data_AF-A0A6L5GBS4-F1
#
_entry.id   AF-A0A6L5GBS4-F1
#
_cell.length_a   1.000
_cell.length_b   1.000
_cell.length_c   1.000
_cell.angle_alpha   90.00
_cell.angle_beta   90.00
_cell.angle_gamma   90.00
#
_symmetry.space_group_name_H-M   'P 1'
#
loop_
_entity.id
_entity.type
_entity.pdbx_description
1 polymer ?
#
loop_
_entity_poly.entity_id
_entity_poly.type
_entity_poly.pdbx_seq_one_letter_code
_entity_poly.pdbx_strand_id
1 'polypeptide(L)'
;MFERILIANRGEISRRITRTAHRLGIAAVAVYSEADAASLHVREADEAVCVGPAAPAESYLNVDAILSAAKDTGAQAVHPGYGFLAENAEFARRVAEAGLVFIGPTPEQLEQFGDKVTARAAATAAGVPLAAGTAALDTAEEAVAAAEAIGYPVIVKASAGGGGIGMRVAEDAAALAEVFASVKRLAADNFGDDSVYLERYVLHARHVEVQVFGDGGGRVVSLADRDCTLQRRHQKVIEEAPAPGLPDAVREQMHAAARALAATAAYRSAGTVEFIYDPDREEASFLEFNTRLQVEHPVTEAILGIDLVEWMIRAAAGDTAFLDGLPDTGPAATGAAVEARVYAEDPARGHLPSAGLLTCVDFPGDAGAAVRVDTWIERGLEVPATYDPMLAKVITTGATRADAWSALADALGETRIEGVHTNLGQLRAAAVDARVLAVEHDTATVATIEDASPRIDVVAPGVLTTVQDFPGRIGYWQVGVPPSGPMDDLSFRLGNRALGNDEGLPGLECTIAGPTLRFGVPVTVCVTGAPAPVALDGEPVEQWTPIAVPAGGELAVGAISDAGARTYILFQGGLDVPTFLGSASTFPPGRIGGYTGDQLRAGDRLLPAAPVGAAVPAPVPLEDRPAFGHEWTLAVTPGPQPAPHYFTVEDMERIYAADWSVQVHAGRSGVRLDGPRPQWARTDGGEAGLHPSNLHDNPYSVGTVNFTGDTPALLGPDGPSLGGFACPFTVTTSDRWKLGQLRPGDTVRFLPVSETEADRLRAKPVAAPVPLVNAARDEATLAAIDAGDDRPAVAYRRAGDDAVLLEYGPMHLDLALRMRVGALMDALAAANPAGLIDTTPGVRSLHLHVDPDVLPIRTLTGLLTELEAHLPDTADMVVPSREVRMPISWNDSVVDEAIARYSTNVRDDALFNPSNIEFIRRINGLDSVEDVARIATAAEWLVLGLGDVYLGAPAAVPVDPRHRLVTTKYNPARTWTAEGTVGIGGSYMCIYGMDSPGGYQLVGRTAPIWAGLRDLASFKDGLPWLLRFFDRVVFERVSEEELAETRRDLAAGRAEIDIREGTFAYADYRRLLADNAESIDAFRTRQSAAFEAERRRWADAGEFDRDHTEPAPAGGAAVDLADGETLVEAPMAASVWRVNVAEGDTVTAGDTVVVLEAMKLEMPVACAVSGKVTRVLANPGDQAAPGAPLLVIR
;
A
#
# COMPACT_ATOMS: atom_id res chain seq x y z
N MET A 1 35.44 -2.30 26.10
CA MET A 1 34.15 -2.37 25.37
C MET A 1 33.55 -0.98 25.31
N PHE A 2 32.86 -0.65 24.22
CA PHE A 2 32.19 0.64 24.04
C PHE A 2 30.85 0.66 24.79
N GLU A 3 30.37 1.83 25.17
CA GLU A 3 29.01 2.04 25.68
C GLU A 3 28.03 2.31 24.53
N ARG A 4 28.49 2.98 23.48
CA ARG A 4 27.68 3.37 22.32
C ARG A 4 28.49 3.37 21.03
N ILE A 5 27.90 2.84 19.95
CA ILE A 5 28.48 2.88 18.60
C ILE A 5 27.46 3.45 17.61
N LEU A 6 27.97 4.17 16.61
CA LEU A 6 27.18 4.60 15.46
C LEU A 6 27.41 3.65 14.29
N ILE A 7 26.34 3.32 13.57
CA ILE A 7 26.41 2.48 12.38
C ILE A 7 26.28 3.38 11.16
N ALA A 8 27.36 3.55 10.41
CA ALA A 8 27.39 4.39 9.20
C ALA A 8 26.91 3.60 7.97
N ASN A 9 25.71 3.04 8.06
CA ASN A 9 25.10 2.21 7.04
C ASN A 9 23.57 2.17 7.21
N ARG A 10 22.88 1.43 6.34
CA ARG A 10 21.43 1.26 6.30
C ARG A 10 21.04 -0.22 6.21
N GLY A 11 19.74 -0.48 6.08
CA GLY A 11 19.23 -1.78 5.64
C GLY A 11 19.57 -2.94 6.59
N GLU A 12 19.79 -4.11 6.00
CA GLU A 12 19.98 -5.38 6.71
C GLU A 12 21.27 -5.40 7.53
N ILE A 13 22.36 -4.81 7.02
CA ILE A 13 23.63 -4.79 7.74
C ILE A 13 23.55 -3.93 8.99
N SER A 14 22.84 -2.80 8.92
CA SER A 14 22.62 -1.96 10.09
C SER A 14 21.87 -2.73 11.19
N ARG A 15 20.79 -3.44 10.83
CA ARG A 15 20.08 -4.31 11.80
C ARG A 15 20.96 -5.41 12.36
N ARG A 16 21.71 -6.08 11.49
CA ARG A 16 22.62 -7.17 11.88
C ARG A 16 23.64 -6.68 12.91
N ILE A 17 24.18 -5.46 12.73
CA ILE A 17 25.13 -4.86 13.67
C ILE A 17 24.43 -4.46 14.97
N THR A 18 23.26 -3.81 14.90
CA THR A 18 22.44 -3.46 16.08
C THR A 18 22.17 -4.69 16.95
N ARG A 19 21.77 -5.82 16.35
CA ARG A 19 21.53 -7.08 17.07
C ARG A 19 22.74 -7.56 17.88
N THR A 20 23.94 -7.47 17.30
CA THR A 20 25.17 -7.84 18.02
C THR A 20 25.55 -6.80 19.08
N ALA A 21 25.40 -5.51 18.80
CA ALA A 21 25.64 -4.44 19.76
C ALA A 21 24.78 -4.62 21.03
N HIS A 22 23.47 -4.86 20.86
CA HIS A 22 22.55 -5.12 21.96
C HIS A 22 22.93 -6.37 22.77
N ARG A 23 23.32 -7.47 22.10
CA ARG A 23 23.79 -8.68 22.79
C ARG A 23 25.03 -8.41 23.65
N LEU A 24 25.89 -7.49 23.22
CA LEU A 24 27.09 -7.07 23.95
C LEU A 24 26.81 -5.97 25.00
N GLY A 25 25.56 -5.51 25.14
CA GLY A 25 25.17 -4.43 26.05
C GLY A 25 25.62 -3.04 25.59
N ILE A 26 25.80 -2.85 24.28
CA ILE A 26 26.22 -1.60 23.63
C ILE A 26 25.00 -0.95 22.99
N ALA A 27 24.78 0.35 23.24
CA ALA A 27 23.75 1.12 22.56
C ALA A 27 24.14 1.37 21.09
N ALA A 28 23.20 1.15 20.18
CA ALA A 28 23.37 1.35 18.74
C ALA A 28 22.68 2.65 18.28
N VAL A 29 23.42 3.47 17.53
CA VAL A 29 22.90 4.66 16.85
C VAL A 29 22.80 4.37 15.36
N ALA A 30 21.59 4.42 14.81
CA ALA A 30 21.36 4.34 13.37
C ALA A 30 21.45 5.74 12.74
N VAL A 31 21.94 5.80 11.50
CA VAL A 31 21.77 6.98 10.64
C VAL A 31 20.83 6.60 9.51
N TYR A 32 20.00 7.54 9.07
CA TYR A 32 19.07 7.29 7.98
C TYR A 32 18.88 8.50 7.07
N SER A 33 18.52 8.26 5.81
CA SER A 33 18.01 9.30 4.93
C SER A 33 16.48 9.42 5.08
N GLU A 34 15.89 10.52 4.60
CA GLU A 34 14.43 10.68 4.58
C GLU A 34 13.68 9.50 3.94
N ALA A 35 14.27 8.82 2.95
CA ALA A 35 13.68 7.65 2.28
C ALA A 35 13.67 6.39 3.16
N ASP A 36 14.55 6.31 4.17
CA ASP A 36 14.68 5.16 5.07
C ASP A 36 14.04 5.39 6.44
N ALA A 37 13.33 6.51 6.65
CA ALA A 37 12.76 6.89 7.95
C ALA A 37 11.87 5.79 8.58
N ALA A 38 11.19 5.01 7.74
CA ALA A 38 10.30 3.92 8.16
C ALA A 38 10.98 2.55 8.27
N SER A 39 12.27 2.44 7.92
CA SER A 39 13.02 1.18 7.83
C SER A 39 13.23 0.52 9.19
N LEU A 40 13.28 -0.81 9.22
CA LEU A 40 13.46 -1.59 10.45
C LEU A 40 14.75 -1.24 11.23
N HIS A 41 15.83 -0.87 10.54
CA HIS A 41 17.07 -0.48 11.21
C HIS A 41 16.96 0.83 12.00
N VAL A 42 16.06 1.72 11.58
CA VAL A 42 15.73 2.96 12.29
C VAL A 42 14.88 2.64 13.52
N ARG A 43 13.88 1.77 13.36
CA ARG A 43 12.99 1.37 14.46
C ARG A 43 13.72 0.67 15.61
N GLU A 44 14.67 -0.20 15.30
CA GLU A 44 15.31 -1.09 16.27
C GLU A 44 16.53 -0.48 16.99
N ALA A 45 17.07 0.63 16.49
CA ALA A 45 18.20 1.30 17.13
C ALA A 45 17.77 2.08 18.39
N ASP A 46 18.64 2.17 19.39
CA ASP A 46 18.37 2.93 20.61
C ASP A 46 18.16 4.42 20.30
N GLU A 47 18.91 4.95 19.34
CA GLU A 47 18.83 6.32 18.84
C GLU A 47 18.98 6.33 17.31
N ALA A 48 18.30 7.25 16.62
CA ALA A 48 18.38 7.36 15.16
C ALA A 48 18.46 8.82 14.73
N VAL A 49 19.32 9.11 13.76
CA VAL A 49 19.58 10.47 13.27
C VAL A 49 19.37 10.56 11.76
N CYS A 50 18.51 11.47 11.32
CA CYS A 50 18.37 11.78 9.89
C CYS A 50 19.62 12.54 9.42
N VAL A 51 20.35 11.99 8.44
CA VAL A 51 21.60 12.57 7.93
C VAL A 51 21.44 13.30 6.59
N GLY A 52 20.23 13.31 6.01
CA GLY A 52 19.92 14.07 4.81
C GLY A 52 18.82 13.48 3.92
N PRO A 53 18.60 14.06 2.74
CA PRO A 53 17.63 13.58 1.76
C PRO A 53 18.08 12.26 1.12
N ALA A 54 17.23 11.68 0.27
CA ALA A 54 17.42 10.33 -0.29
C ALA A 54 18.75 10.14 -1.05
N ALA A 55 19.28 11.17 -1.72
CA ALA A 55 20.51 11.04 -2.52
C ALA A 55 21.71 10.61 -1.65
N PRO A 56 22.43 9.50 -1.98
CA PRO A 56 23.52 8.99 -1.14
C PRO A 56 24.63 10.01 -0.87
N ALA A 57 24.96 10.86 -1.86
CA ALA A 57 25.97 11.92 -1.73
C ALA A 57 25.62 12.96 -0.66
N GLU A 58 24.32 13.17 -0.42
CA GLU A 58 23.79 14.14 0.53
C GLU A 58 23.46 13.51 1.90
N SER A 59 23.47 12.17 1.99
CA SER A 59 23.15 11.39 3.20
C SER A 59 24.26 10.40 3.59
N TYR A 60 24.18 9.13 3.18
CA TYR A 60 25.09 8.06 3.65
C TYR A 60 26.56 8.19 3.23
N LEU A 61 26.87 9.02 2.24
CA LEU A 61 28.25 9.38 1.84
C LEU A 61 28.69 10.74 2.39
N ASN A 62 27.81 11.45 3.11
CA ASN A 62 28.12 12.73 3.74
C ASN A 62 28.86 12.51 5.06
N VAL A 63 30.20 12.52 4.95
CA VAL A 63 31.10 12.33 6.09
C VAL A 63 30.83 13.32 7.23
N ASP A 64 30.56 14.59 6.91
CA ASP A 64 30.37 15.61 7.94
C ASP A 64 29.06 15.40 8.71
N ALA A 65 27.98 15.00 8.03
CA ALA A 65 26.71 14.66 8.67
C ALA A 65 26.84 13.44 9.59
N ILE A 66 27.53 12.38 9.13
CA ILE A 66 27.75 11.17 9.93
C ILE A 66 28.61 11.47 11.17
N LEU A 67 29.67 12.27 11.02
CA LEU A 67 30.51 12.66 12.15
C LEU A 67 29.79 13.61 13.12
N SER A 68 28.89 14.46 12.64
CA SER A 68 28.02 15.25 13.52
C SER A 68 27.11 14.32 14.32
N ALA A 69 26.39 13.42 13.65
CA ALA A 69 25.52 12.44 14.30
C ALA A 69 26.27 11.62 15.36
N ALA A 70 27.49 11.16 15.07
CA ALA A 70 28.30 10.41 16.04
C ALA A 70 28.65 11.25 17.28
N LYS A 71 28.96 12.54 17.09
CA LYS A 71 29.30 13.46 18.19
C LYS A 71 28.08 13.84 19.01
N ASP A 72 26.98 14.19 18.35
CA ASP A 72 25.75 14.66 18.99
C ASP A 72 25.11 13.56 19.84
N THR A 73 25.23 12.30 19.39
CA THR A 73 24.79 11.12 20.12
C THR A 73 25.87 10.55 21.06
N GLY A 74 27.07 11.12 21.13
CA GLY A 74 28.14 10.61 22.02
C GLY A 74 28.61 9.18 21.72
N ALA A 75 28.47 8.72 20.49
CA ALA A 75 29.05 7.45 20.05
C ALA A 75 30.58 7.46 20.22
N GLN A 76 31.18 6.33 20.58
CA GLN A 76 32.63 6.21 20.78
C GLN A 76 33.34 5.58 19.59
N ALA A 77 32.58 4.88 18.75
CA ALA A 77 33.09 4.19 17.57
C ALA A 77 32.06 4.19 16.44
N VAL A 78 32.55 4.06 15.21
CA VAL A 78 31.73 4.00 14.00
C VAL A 78 31.94 2.66 13.31
N HIS A 79 30.86 1.88 13.17
CA HIS A 79 30.84 0.66 12.38
C HIS A 79 30.35 0.97 10.96
N PRO A 80 31.15 0.78 9.91
CA PRO A 80 30.76 1.17 8.57
C PRO A 80 29.95 0.10 7.82
N GLY A 81 29.93 -1.14 8.30
CA GLY A 81 29.30 -2.25 7.58
C GLY A 81 30.05 -2.55 6.28
N TYR A 82 29.34 -2.54 5.15
CA TYR A 82 29.89 -2.66 3.81
C TYR A 82 29.22 -1.71 2.80
N GLY A 83 29.89 -1.45 1.68
CA GLY A 83 29.46 -0.36 0.79
C GLY A 83 29.66 1.01 1.45
N PHE A 84 29.10 2.06 0.84
CA PHE A 84 29.22 3.45 1.29
C PHE A 84 30.67 3.84 1.65
N LEU A 85 30.94 4.10 2.93
CA LEU A 85 32.21 4.59 3.43
C LEU A 85 33.10 3.49 4.03
N ALA A 86 32.73 2.21 3.89
CA ALA A 86 33.43 1.09 4.53
C ALA A 86 34.87 0.87 4.07
N GLU A 87 35.20 1.21 2.82
CA GLU A 87 36.56 1.14 2.27
C GLU A 87 37.14 2.53 1.99
N ASN A 88 36.56 3.58 2.58
CA ASN A 88 37.03 4.94 2.41
C ASN A 88 38.09 5.28 3.48
N ALA A 89 39.36 5.27 3.07
CA ALA A 89 40.48 5.57 3.96
C ALA A 89 40.42 6.99 4.55
N GLU A 90 39.96 7.97 3.79
CA GLU A 90 39.79 9.36 4.27
C GLU A 90 38.70 9.43 5.35
N PHE A 91 37.60 8.69 5.18
CA PHE A 91 36.59 8.60 6.22
C PHE A 91 37.15 7.97 7.50
N ALA A 92 37.85 6.84 7.41
CA ALA A 92 38.47 6.20 8.57
C ALA A 92 39.46 7.13 9.30
N ARG A 93 40.23 7.94 8.55
CA ARG A 93 41.11 8.98 9.09
C ARG A 93 40.33 10.08 9.80
N ARG A 94 39.27 10.61 9.19
CA ARG A 94 38.41 11.64 9.76
C ARG A 94 37.69 11.18 11.02
N VAL A 95 37.31 9.90 11.10
CA VAL A 95 36.78 9.27 12.33
C VAL A 95 37.83 9.31 13.45
N ALA A 96 39.07 8.89 13.17
CA ALA A 96 40.16 8.94 14.14
C ALA A 96 40.51 10.38 14.59
N GLU A 97 40.54 11.34 13.65
CA GLU A 97 40.77 12.77 13.94
C GLU A 97 39.65 13.39 14.79
N ALA A 98 38.42 12.87 14.66
CA ALA A 98 37.29 13.25 15.50
C ALA A 98 37.33 12.63 16.91
N GLY A 99 38.35 11.81 17.23
CA GLY A 99 38.49 11.13 18.51
C GLY A 99 37.61 9.88 18.64
N LEU A 100 37.07 9.37 17.53
CA LEU A 100 36.24 8.18 17.46
C LEU A 100 37.06 6.98 16.96
N VAL A 101 36.62 5.76 17.28
CA VAL A 101 37.26 4.53 16.76
C VAL A 101 36.54 4.04 15.49
N PHE A 102 37.29 3.87 14.40
CA PHE A 102 36.77 3.19 13.21
C PHE A 102 36.82 1.67 13.41
N ILE A 103 35.67 1.00 13.34
CA ILE A 103 35.55 -0.46 13.52
C ILE A 103 35.85 -1.16 12.19
N GLY A 104 37.14 -1.26 11.87
CA GLY A 104 37.65 -1.80 10.61
C GLY A 104 39.18 -1.73 10.55
N PRO A 105 39.79 -1.90 9.36
CA PRO A 105 41.22 -1.71 9.16
C PRO A 105 41.68 -0.28 9.47
N THR A 106 42.99 -0.05 9.56
CA THR A 106 43.52 1.32 9.69
C THR A 106 43.43 2.07 8.35
N PRO A 107 43.42 3.41 8.34
CA PRO A 107 43.44 4.18 7.09
C PRO A 107 44.57 3.77 6.13
N GLU A 108 45.75 3.47 6.66
CA GLU A 108 46.91 3.04 5.87
C GLU A 108 46.71 1.65 5.25
N GLN A 109 46.04 0.74 5.97
CA GLN A 109 45.69 -0.59 5.46
C GLN A 109 44.65 -0.49 4.34
N LEU A 110 43.66 0.40 4.48
CA LEU A 110 42.68 0.68 3.44
C LEU A 110 43.34 1.24 2.17
N GLU A 111 44.27 2.19 2.31
CA GLU A 111 45.02 2.73 1.17
C GLU A 111 45.90 1.69 0.48
N GLN A 112 46.56 0.82 1.26
CA GLN A 112 47.46 -0.19 0.72
C GLN A 112 46.74 -1.19 -0.21
N PHE A 113 45.51 -1.57 0.13
CA PHE A 113 44.75 -2.58 -0.63
C PHE A 113 43.63 -1.99 -1.51
N GLY A 114 43.31 -0.71 -1.37
CA GLY A 114 42.30 -0.03 -2.21
C GLY A 114 42.76 0.23 -3.65
N ASP A 115 44.06 0.33 -3.91
CA ASP A 115 44.62 0.45 -5.25
C ASP A 115 45.04 -0.93 -5.82
N LYS A 116 44.64 -1.21 -7.07
CA LYS A 116 44.88 -2.52 -7.71
C LYS A 116 46.37 -2.81 -7.93
N VAL A 117 47.17 -1.79 -8.18
CA VAL A 117 48.62 -1.94 -8.43
C VAL A 117 49.32 -2.25 -7.11
N THR A 118 49.01 -1.51 -6.05
CA THR A 118 49.61 -1.75 -4.72
C THR A 118 49.14 -3.08 -4.12
N ALA A 119 47.85 -3.44 -4.28
CA ALA A 119 47.31 -4.72 -3.83
C ALA A 119 47.98 -5.90 -4.56
N ARG A 120 48.16 -5.82 -5.89
CA ARG A 120 48.84 -6.86 -6.67
C ARG A 120 50.34 -6.95 -6.34
N ALA A 121 51.00 -5.82 -6.08
CA ALA A 121 52.38 -5.80 -5.62
C ALA A 121 52.52 -6.47 -4.24
N ALA A 122 51.58 -6.19 -3.31
CA ALA A 122 51.53 -6.84 -2.00
C ALA A 122 51.26 -8.34 -2.12
N ALA A 123 50.33 -8.76 -2.98
CA ALA A 123 50.05 -10.16 -3.28
C ALA A 123 51.29 -10.89 -3.83
N THR A 124 52.02 -10.25 -4.76
CA THR A 124 53.28 -10.79 -5.30
C THR A 124 54.34 -10.95 -4.21
N ALA A 125 54.52 -9.92 -3.36
CA ALA A 125 55.50 -9.94 -2.28
C ALA A 125 55.16 -10.99 -1.21
N ALA A 126 53.87 -11.24 -0.98
CA ALA A 126 53.36 -12.27 -0.08
C ALA A 126 53.37 -13.69 -0.69
N GLY A 127 53.75 -13.83 -1.96
CA GLY A 127 53.79 -15.12 -2.66
C GLY A 127 52.40 -15.68 -2.99
N VAL A 128 51.38 -14.83 -3.06
CA VAL A 128 50.03 -15.22 -3.48
C VAL A 128 50.05 -15.54 -4.97
N PRO A 129 49.50 -16.70 -5.41
CA PRO A 129 49.40 -17.04 -6.82
C PRO A 129 48.63 -15.97 -7.60
N LEU A 130 49.20 -15.50 -8.71
CA LEU A 130 48.56 -14.54 -9.63
C LEU A 130 48.14 -15.24 -10.92
N ALA A 131 47.13 -14.69 -11.59
CA ALA A 131 46.74 -15.17 -12.92
C ALA A 131 47.93 -15.06 -13.89
N ALA A 132 48.14 -16.11 -14.68
CA ALA A 132 49.14 -16.10 -15.75
C ALA A 132 48.82 -14.97 -16.72
N GLY A 133 49.74 -14.02 -16.87
CA GLY A 133 49.52 -12.81 -17.63
C GLY A 133 50.81 -12.07 -17.96
N THR A 134 50.69 -10.93 -18.62
CA THR A 134 51.81 -10.10 -19.04
C THR A 134 51.87 -8.78 -18.30
N ALA A 135 53.01 -8.09 -18.41
CA ALA A 135 53.03 -6.63 -18.27
C ALA A 135 52.25 -5.98 -19.44
N ALA A 136 52.14 -4.64 -19.44
CA ALA A 136 51.61 -3.93 -20.59
C ALA A 136 52.41 -4.28 -21.87
N LEU A 137 51.70 -4.47 -22.97
CA LEU A 137 52.23 -4.85 -24.28
C LEU A 137 51.97 -3.73 -25.28
N ASP A 138 52.89 -3.56 -26.24
CA ASP A 138 52.82 -2.46 -27.19
C ASP A 138 52.12 -2.88 -28.50
N THR A 139 52.31 -4.12 -28.94
CA THR A 139 51.86 -4.61 -30.25
C THR A 139 51.00 -5.87 -30.19
N ALA A 140 50.18 -6.08 -31.23
CA ALA A 140 49.39 -7.30 -31.37
C ALA A 140 50.28 -8.53 -31.60
N GLU A 141 51.44 -8.41 -32.25
CA GLU A 141 52.37 -9.52 -32.41
C GLU A 141 52.95 -9.98 -31.06
N GLU A 142 53.29 -9.04 -30.17
CA GLU A 142 53.72 -9.36 -28.80
C GLU A 142 52.62 -10.05 -28.00
N ALA A 143 51.37 -9.59 -28.15
CA ALA A 143 50.21 -10.21 -27.54
C ALA A 143 50.02 -11.66 -28.00
N VAL A 144 50.10 -11.94 -29.30
CA VAL A 144 49.98 -13.31 -29.83
C VAL A 144 51.09 -14.21 -29.32
N ALA A 145 52.34 -13.74 -29.32
CA ALA A 145 53.47 -14.51 -28.80
C ALA A 145 53.34 -14.81 -27.30
N ALA A 146 52.86 -13.84 -26.51
CA ALA A 146 52.62 -14.04 -25.09
C ALA A 146 51.44 -15.00 -24.82
N ALA A 147 50.37 -14.92 -25.61
CA ALA A 147 49.22 -15.81 -25.49
C ALA A 147 49.56 -17.27 -25.83
N GLU A 148 50.52 -17.54 -26.72
CA GLU A 148 51.02 -18.90 -26.94
C GLU A 148 51.67 -19.51 -25.69
N ALA A 149 52.32 -18.69 -24.85
CA ALA A 149 52.91 -19.12 -23.59
C ALA A 149 51.86 -19.23 -22.46
N ILE A 150 50.89 -18.32 -22.42
CA ILE A 150 49.81 -18.31 -21.41
C ILE A 150 48.79 -19.43 -21.65
N GLY A 151 48.52 -19.72 -22.93
CA GLY A 151 47.46 -20.61 -23.40
C GLY A 151 46.13 -19.89 -23.62
N TYR A 152 45.46 -20.18 -24.74
CA TYR A 152 44.12 -19.66 -25.05
C TYR A 152 43.00 -20.39 -24.27
N PRO A 153 41.85 -19.74 -24.03
CA PRO A 153 41.55 -18.34 -24.33
C PRO A 153 42.28 -17.36 -23.38
N VAL A 154 42.55 -16.15 -23.87
CA VAL A 154 43.12 -15.04 -23.08
C VAL A 154 42.16 -13.86 -23.07
N ILE A 155 42.21 -13.04 -22.03
CA ILE A 155 41.47 -11.79 -21.94
C ILE A 155 42.45 -10.63 -22.08
N VAL A 156 42.15 -9.71 -23.01
CA VAL A 156 42.85 -8.44 -23.15
C VAL A 156 42.21 -7.45 -22.20
N LYS A 157 43.01 -6.77 -21.36
CA LYS A 157 42.53 -5.79 -20.38
C LYS A 157 43.31 -4.48 -20.52
N ALA A 158 42.61 -3.35 -20.43
CA ALA A 158 43.21 -2.03 -20.29
C ALA A 158 43.78 -1.84 -18.87
N SER A 159 44.95 -1.22 -18.76
CA SER A 159 45.64 -1.01 -17.47
C SER A 159 44.91 -0.02 -16.57
N ALA A 160 44.29 1.01 -17.18
CA ALA A 160 43.46 2.00 -16.50
C ALA A 160 41.95 1.65 -16.49
N GLY A 161 41.57 0.46 -16.96
CA GLY A 161 40.16 0.06 -17.11
C GLY A 161 39.48 -0.36 -15.80
N GLY A 162 38.30 0.20 -15.55
CA GLY A 162 37.42 -0.15 -14.42
C GLY A 162 36.03 -0.65 -14.88
N GLY A 163 35.38 -1.50 -14.08
CA GLY A 163 33.97 -1.86 -14.28
C GLY A 163 33.63 -2.67 -15.54
N GLY A 164 34.57 -3.45 -16.09
CA GLY A 164 34.32 -4.25 -17.31
C GLY A 164 34.52 -3.50 -18.63
N ILE A 165 34.77 -2.18 -18.58
CA ILE A 165 35.05 -1.36 -19.76
C ILE A 165 36.53 -1.50 -20.12
N GLY A 166 36.83 -1.82 -21.38
CA GLY A 166 38.22 -2.03 -21.80
C GLY A 166 38.75 -3.44 -21.57
N MET A 167 37.88 -4.46 -21.57
CA MET A 167 38.31 -5.85 -21.59
C MET A 167 37.52 -6.71 -22.58
N ARG A 168 38.18 -7.66 -23.23
CA ARG A 168 37.57 -8.59 -24.20
C ARG A 168 38.34 -9.91 -24.27
N VAL A 169 37.61 -10.99 -24.46
CA VAL A 169 38.18 -12.34 -24.61
C VAL A 169 38.62 -12.57 -26.06
N ALA A 170 39.74 -13.26 -26.21
CA ALA A 170 40.24 -13.77 -27.47
C ALA A 170 40.45 -15.29 -27.36
N GLU A 171 39.76 -16.05 -28.20
CA GLU A 171 39.79 -17.51 -28.19
C GLU A 171 40.94 -18.10 -29.01
N ASP A 172 41.50 -17.31 -29.92
CA ASP A 172 42.63 -17.71 -30.77
C ASP A 172 43.49 -16.49 -31.17
N ALA A 173 44.57 -16.76 -31.90
CA ALA A 173 45.51 -15.74 -32.35
C ALA A 173 44.91 -14.70 -33.30
N ALA A 174 43.94 -15.08 -34.14
CA ALA A 174 43.31 -14.17 -35.09
C ALA A 174 42.39 -13.20 -34.34
N ALA A 175 41.55 -13.72 -33.44
CA ALA A 175 40.70 -12.93 -32.56
C ALA A 175 41.55 -12.00 -31.68
N LEU A 176 42.68 -12.47 -31.15
CA LEU A 176 43.54 -11.67 -30.28
C LEU A 176 44.09 -10.43 -30.97
N ALA A 177 44.53 -10.55 -32.22
CA ALA A 177 45.05 -9.39 -32.96
C ALA A 177 43.98 -8.29 -33.14
N GLU A 178 42.75 -8.68 -33.44
CA GLU A 178 41.62 -7.74 -33.58
C GLU A 178 41.19 -7.14 -32.24
N VAL A 179 41.05 -7.99 -31.22
CA VAL A 179 40.64 -7.61 -29.88
C VAL A 179 41.66 -6.66 -29.26
N PHE A 180 42.95 -6.93 -29.40
CA PHE A 180 44.03 -6.10 -28.87
C PHE A 180 43.96 -4.67 -29.43
N ALA A 181 43.88 -4.52 -30.75
CA ALA A 181 43.75 -3.20 -31.38
C ALA A 181 42.45 -2.47 -31.00
N SER A 182 41.37 -3.22 -30.79
CA SER A 182 40.08 -2.69 -30.37
C SER A 182 40.10 -2.16 -28.94
N VAL A 183 40.61 -2.97 -27.99
CA VAL A 183 40.72 -2.61 -26.57
C VAL A 183 41.71 -1.47 -26.37
N LYS A 184 42.84 -1.47 -27.10
CA LYS A 184 43.82 -0.39 -27.06
C LYS A 184 43.24 0.97 -27.48
N ARG A 185 42.45 1.01 -28.55
CA ARG A 185 41.70 2.23 -28.94
C ARG A 185 40.67 2.64 -27.90
N LEU A 186 39.90 1.67 -27.40
CA LEU A 186 38.89 1.93 -26.37
C LEU A 186 39.53 2.49 -25.09
N ALA A 187 40.72 2.01 -24.73
CA ALA A 187 41.48 2.47 -23.58
C ALA A 187 41.98 3.90 -23.77
N ALA A 188 42.55 4.22 -24.94
CA ALA A 188 42.95 5.57 -25.31
C ALA A 188 41.76 6.55 -25.28
N ASP A 189 40.63 6.18 -25.87
CA ASP A 189 39.45 7.05 -26.01
C ASP A 189 38.75 7.32 -24.67
N ASN A 190 38.71 6.32 -23.76
CA ASN A 190 37.96 6.43 -22.50
C ASN A 190 38.83 6.81 -21.29
N PHE A 191 40.12 6.46 -21.29
CA PHE A 191 40.98 6.61 -20.11
C PHE A 191 42.24 7.44 -20.38
N GLY A 192 42.51 7.84 -21.63
CA GLY A 192 43.72 8.59 -22.00
C GLY A 192 45.02 7.79 -21.86
N ASP A 193 44.92 6.48 -21.58
CA ASP A 193 46.01 5.52 -21.45
C ASP A 193 45.69 4.31 -22.33
N ASP A 194 46.57 4.03 -23.30
CA ASP A 194 46.41 2.94 -24.27
C ASP A 194 47.13 1.65 -23.85
N SER A 195 47.64 1.59 -22.61
CA SER A 195 48.33 0.44 -22.06
C SER A 195 47.39 -0.75 -21.88
N VAL A 196 47.66 -1.86 -22.57
CA VAL A 196 46.88 -3.11 -22.51
C VAL A 196 47.76 -4.29 -22.14
N TYR A 197 47.24 -5.24 -21.37
CA TYR A 197 47.93 -6.46 -20.97
C TYR A 197 47.03 -7.69 -21.20
N LEU A 198 47.64 -8.88 -21.21
CA LEU A 198 46.93 -10.14 -21.30
C LEU A 198 46.88 -10.84 -19.95
N GLU A 199 45.76 -11.48 -19.67
CA GLU A 199 45.65 -12.52 -18.64
C GLU A 199 44.99 -13.76 -19.23
N ARG A 200 45.27 -14.92 -18.64
CA ARG A 200 44.52 -16.14 -18.94
C ARG A 200 43.04 -15.90 -18.66
N TYR A 201 42.19 -16.32 -19.60
CA TYR A 201 40.75 -16.34 -19.39
C TYR A 201 40.33 -17.75 -18.93
N VAL A 202 39.66 -17.83 -17.78
CA VAL A 202 39.17 -19.09 -17.22
C VAL A 202 37.72 -19.26 -17.66
N LEU A 203 37.45 -20.25 -18.52
CA LEU A 203 36.12 -20.52 -19.07
C LEU A 203 35.12 -20.93 -17.99
N HIS A 204 35.47 -21.95 -17.21
CA HIS A 204 34.66 -22.46 -16.10
C HIS A 204 35.12 -21.84 -14.77
N ALA A 205 35.26 -20.51 -14.76
CA ALA A 205 35.74 -19.79 -13.59
C ALA A 205 34.78 -19.96 -12.42
N ARG A 206 35.31 -20.41 -11.28
CA ARG A 206 34.70 -20.30 -9.97
C ARG A 206 35.27 -19.11 -9.22
N HIS A 207 34.45 -18.46 -8.41
CA HIS A 207 34.87 -17.38 -7.53
C HIS A 207 34.91 -17.95 -6.12
N VAL A 208 36.11 -18.12 -5.57
CA VAL A 208 36.31 -18.68 -4.23
C VAL A 208 37.10 -17.66 -3.41
N GLU A 209 36.64 -17.40 -2.19
CA GLU A 209 37.24 -16.38 -1.33
C GLU A 209 37.51 -16.93 0.07
N VAL A 210 38.51 -16.35 0.74
CA VAL A 210 38.92 -16.76 2.09
C VAL A 210 38.68 -15.60 3.05
N GLN A 211 37.81 -15.82 4.03
CA GLN A 211 37.67 -14.88 5.14
C GLN A 211 38.95 -14.86 5.96
N VAL A 212 39.45 -13.67 6.28
CA VAL A 212 40.50 -13.50 7.27
C VAL A 212 40.04 -12.58 8.39
N PHE A 213 40.65 -12.75 9.57
CA PHE A 213 40.51 -11.84 10.69
C PHE A 213 41.88 -11.57 11.28
N GLY A 214 42.22 -10.28 11.41
CA GLY A 214 43.50 -9.83 11.94
C GLY A 214 43.36 -8.99 13.20
N ASP A 215 44.33 -9.07 14.09
CA ASP A 215 44.35 -8.35 15.37
C ASP A 215 44.93 -6.92 15.28
N GLY A 216 45.53 -6.54 14.15
CA GLY A 216 46.28 -5.28 14.02
C GLY A 216 47.72 -5.33 14.57
N GLY A 217 48.10 -6.41 15.24
CA GLY A 217 49.42 -6.68 15.84
C GLY A 217 50.27 -7.70 15.06
N GLY A 218 49.72 -8.27 13.99
CA GLY A 218 50.38 -9.22 13.10
C GLY A 218 49.83 -10.64 13.17
N ARG A 219 48.94 -10.96 14.12
CA ARG A 219 48.22 -12.23 14.16
C ARG A 219 47.05 -12.17 13.20
N VAL A 220 47.05 -13.09 12.22
CA VAL A 220 45.94 -13.30 11.29
C VAL A 220 45.49 -14.76 11.34
N VAL A 221 44.18 -14.97 11.35
CA VAL A 221 43.54 -16.29 11.15
C VAL A 221 42.72 -16.28 9.86
N SER A 222 42.64 -17.41 9.17
CA SER A 222 41.70 -17.64 8.07
C SER A 222 40.46 -18.36 8.61
N LEU A 223 39.25 -17.92 8.26
CA LEU A 223 37.97 -18.36 8.80
C LEU A 223 37.12 -19.02 7.71
N ALA A 224 37.56 -20.20 7.26
CA ALA A 224 36.99 -20.92 6.13
C ALA A 224 37.01 -20.15 4.79
N ASP A 225 36.74 -20.88 3.73
CA ASP A 225 36.51 -20.38 2.37
C ASP A 225 35.02 -20.39 2.03
N ARG A 226 34.63 -19.50 1.12
CA ARG A 226 33.29 -19.40 0.57
C ARG A 226 33.35 -19.51 -0.94
N ASP A 227 32.42 -20.22 -1.53
CA ASP A 227 32.16 -20.15 -2.97
C ASP A 227 31.10 -19.09 -3.24
N CYS A 228 31.47 -18.10 -4.05
CA CYS A 228 30.62 -17.00 -4.48
C CYS A 228 30.42 -17.02 -6.01
N THR A 229 30.50 -18.19 -6.63
CA THR A 229 30.52 -18.37 -8.08
C THR A 229 29.18 -18.00 -8.72
N LEU A 230 28.06 -18.21 -8.01
CA LEU A 230 26.73 -17.94 -8.53
C LEU A 230 26.46 -16.43 -8.57
N GLN A 231 26.87 -15.84 -9.69
CA GLN A 231 26.83 -14.41 -9.94
C GLN A 231 26.02 -14.07 -11.18
N ARG A 232 25.47 -12.86 -11.21
CA ARG A 232 24.86 -12.25 -12.38
C ARG A 232 25.58 -10.95 -12.72
N ARG A 233 26.17 -10.85 -13.92
CA ARG A 233 26.92 -9.65 -14.35
C ARG A 233 27.92 -9.18 -13.29
N HIS A 234 28.64 -10.16 -12.69
CA HIS A 234 29.60 -9.96 -11.61
C HIS A 234 29.01 -9.50 -10.25
N GLN A 235 27.69 -9.64 -10.05
CA GLN A 235 27.03 -9.41 -8.77
C GLN A 235 26.69 -10.76 -8.14
N LYS A 236 27.15 -11.01 -6.91
CA LYS A 236 26.93 -12.25 -6.15
C LYS A 236 25.44 -12.38 -5.78
N VAL A 237 24.87 -13.57 -5.97
CA VAL A 237 23.44 -13.86 -5.74
C VAL A 237 23.24 -15.02 -4.76
N ILE A 238 24.04 -16.07 -4.88
CA ILE A 238 24.04 -17.22 -3.95
C ILE A 238 25.48 -17.54 -3.58
N GLU A 239 25.74 -17.74 -2.29
CA GLU A 239 27.06 -18.05 -1.75
C GLU A 239 26.98 -19.25 -0.81
N GLU A 240 28.00 -20.11 -0.79
CA GLU A 240 28.03 -21.27 0.10
C GLU A 240 29.39 -21.46 0.80
N ALA A 241 29.35 -22.08 1.98
CA ALA A 241 30.54 -22.39 2.78
C ALA A 241 30.43 -23.79 3.40
N PRO A 242 31.49 -24.60 3.42
CA PRO A 242 32.76 -24.41 2.71
C PRO A 242 32.61 -24.49 1.17
N ALA A 243 33.56 -23.98 0.40
CA ALA A 243 33.51 -24.09 -1.06
C ALA A 243 33.52 -25.57 -1.50
N PRO A 244 32.56 -26.03 -2.31
CA PRO A 244 32.45 -27.43 -2.70
C PRO A 244 33.50 -27.82 -3.75
N GLY A 245 33.87 -29.10 -3.86
CA GLY A 245 34.74 -29.57 -4.95
C GLY A 245 36.11 -28.89 -5.05
N LEU A 246 36.62 -28.30 -3.95
CA LEU A 246 37.95 -27.68 -3.89
C LEU A 246 38.93 -28.66 -3.22
N PRO A 247 39.97 -29.13 -3.93
CA PRO A 247 40.97 -30.06 -3.37
C PRO A 247 41.66 -29.48 -2.13
N ASP A 248 41.94 -30.34 -1.15
CA ASP A 248 42.53 -29.92 0.14
C ASP A 248 43.84 -29.14 -0.02
N ALA A 249 44.70 -29.56 -0.96
CA ALA A 249 45.96 -28.88 -1.24
C ALA A 249 45.77 -27.43 -1.74
N VAL A 250 44.76 -27.20 -2.60
CA VAL A 250 44.42 -25.86 -3.11
C VAL A 250 43.82 -25.02 -2.00
N ARG A 251 42.90 -25.59 -1.19
CA ARG A 251 42.31 -24.92 -0.03
C ARG A 251 43.38 -24.47 0.97
N GLU A 252 44.31 -25.36 1.32
CA GLU A 252 45.44 -25.04 2.20
C GLU A 252 46.32 -23.92 1.61
N GLN A 253 46.61 -23.97 0.31
CA GLN A 253 47.37 -22.93 -0.38
C GLN A 253 46.65 -21.57 -0.33
N MET A 254 45.37 -21.53 -0.65
CA MET A 254 44.56 -20.31 -0.61
C MET A 254 44.50 -19.72 0.79
N HIS A 255 44.25 -20.55 1.82
CA HIS A 255 44.21 -20.11 3.21
C HIS A 255 45.56 -19.56 3.68
N ALA A 256 46.66 -20.26 3.36
CA ALA A 256 48.00 -19.81 3.70
C ALA A 256 48.36 -18.49 3.00
N ALA A 257 48.03 -18.37 1.70
CA ALA A 257 48.27 -17.17 0.92
C ALA A 257 47.45 -15.98 1.42
N ALA A 258 46.18 -16.18 1.77
CA ALA A 258 45.32 -15.14 2.33
C ALA A 258 45.85 -14.61 3.66
N ARG A 259 46.27 -15.51 4.58
CA ARG A 259 46.90 -15.11 5.85
C ARG A 259 48.23 -14.39 5.62
N ALA A 260 49.07 -14.88 4.71
CA ALA A 260 50.36 -14.26 4.40
C ALA A 260 50.17 -12.84 3.87
N LEU A 261 49.23 -12.64 2.94
CA LEU A 261 48.90 -11.33 2.38
C LEU A 261 48.44 -10.36 3.47
N ALA A 262 47.45 -10.75 4.28
CA ALA A 262 46.95 -9.91 5.37
C ALA A 262 48.03 -9.62 6.43
N ALA A 263 48.92 -10.57 6.72
CA ALA A 263 50.03 -10.38 7.65
C ALA A 263 51.05 -9.34 7.17
N THR A 264 51.21 -9.12 5.85
CA THR A 264 52.14 -8.10 5.32
C THR A 264 51.80 -6.68 5.75
N ALA A 265 50.53 -6.40 6.09
CA ALA A 265 50.05 -5.10 6.53
C ALA A 265 49.70 -5.06 8.02
N ALA A 266 50.03 -6.11 8.78
CA ALA A 266 49.51 -6.34 10.13
C ALA A 266 47.99 -6.08 10.20
N TYR A 267 47.24 -6.64 9.25
CA TYR A 267 45.83 -6.32 9.01
C TYR A 267 44.98 -6.41 10.30
N ARG A 268 44.01 -5.50 10.44
CA ARG A 268 43.10 -5.44 11.58
C ARG A 268 41.65 -5.67 11.13
N SER A 269 40.87 -6.34 11.98
CA SER A 269 39.44 -6.61 11.77
C SER A 269 39.18 -7.68 10.69
N ALA A 270 37.95 -7.75 10.19
CA ALA A 270 37.55 -8.66 9.12
C ALA A 270 38.00 -8.16 7.74
N GLY A 271 38.38 -9.09 6.86
CA GLY A 271 38.64 -8.83 5.45
C GLY A 271 38.58 -10.13 4.65
N THR A 272 38.52 -10.05 3.32
CA THR A 272 38.39 -11.23 2.48
C THR A 272 39.31 -11.19 1.28
N VAL A 273 40.12 -12.23 1.12
CA VAL A 273 40.98 -12.40 -0.06
C VAL A 273 40.24 -13.26 -1.08
N GLU A 274 39.96 -12.68 -2.25
CA GLU A 274 39.20 -13.32 -3.32
C GLU A 274 40.14 -13.97 -4.35
N PHE A 275 39.70 -15.10 -4.92
CA PHE A 275 40.43 -15.84 -5.93
C PHE A 275 39.51 -16.26 -7.08
N ILE A 276 40.06 -16.26 -8.29
CA ILE A 276 39.51 -17.02 -9.42
C ILE A 276 40.08 -18.43 -9.34
N TYR A 277 39.22 -19.44 -9.31
CA TYR A 277 39.59 -20.85 -9.32
C TYR A 277 39.25 -21.48 -10.67
N ASP A 278 40.26 -22.10 -11.31
CA ASP A 278 40.12 -22.94 -12.50
C ASP A 278 39.99 -24.41 -12.06
N PRO A 279 38.78 -24.99 -12.09
CA PRO A 279 38.56 -26.37 -11.66
C PRO A 279 39.21 -27.42 -12.59
N ASP A 280 39.48 -27.08 -13.85
CA ASP A 280 40.09 -28.00 -14.81
C ASP A 280 41.60 -28.16 -14.57
N ARG A 281 42.23 -27.09 -14.08
CA ARG A 281 43.67 -27.04 -13.77
C ARG A 281 44.00 -27.17 -12.29
N GLU A 282 43.00 -27.09 -11.42
CA GLU A 282 43.15 -26.97 -9.96
C GLU A 282 44.05 -25.77 -9.57
N GLU A 283 43.93 -24.64 -10.30
CA GLU A 283 44.73 -23.44 -10.10
C GLU A 283 43.86 -22.30 -9.52
N ALA A 284 44.26 -21.75 -8.37
CA ALA A 284 43.67 -20.55 -7.79
C ALA A 284 44.56 -19.32 -8.05
N SER A 285 43.96 -18.19 -8.43
CA SER A 285 44.65 -16.94 -8.74
C SER A 285 44.02 -15.77 -8.01
N PHE A 286 44.82 -14.93 -7.35
CA PHE A 286 44.37 -13.73 -6.65
C PHE A 286 43.54 -12.81 -7.54
N LEU A 287 42.41 -12.36 -7.00
CA LEU A 287 41.54 -11.38 -7.63
C LEU A 287 41.66 -10.03 -6.92
N GLU A 288 41.30 -9.97 -5.64
CA GLU A 288 41.36 -8.77 -4.81
C GLU A 288 41.37 -9.07 -3.30
N PHE A 289 41.60 -8.04 -2.49
CA PHE A 289 41.46 -8.11 -1.04
C PHE A 289 40.44 -7.06 -0.58
N ASN A 290 39.22 -7.50 -0.30
CA ASN A 290 38.16 -6.67 0.27
C ASN A 290 38.50 -6.34 1.72
N THR A 291 38.68 -5.06 2.02
CA THR A 291 39.18 -4.59 3.32
C THR A 291 38.07 -4.23 4.30
N ARG A 292 37.04 -5.08 4.33
CA ARG A 292 35.81 -4.90 5.12
C ARG A 292 35.10 -6.24 5.35
N LEU A 293 34.04 -6.20 6.14
CA LEU A 293 33.05 -7.28 6.18
C LEU A 293 32.35 -7.38 4.81
N GLN A 294 31.90 -8.59 4.45
CA GLN A 294 31.12 -8.84 3.24
C GLN A 294 29.68 -9.26 3.56
N VAL A 295 28.82 -9.19 2.54
CA VAL A 295 27.40 -9.50 2.64
C VAL A 295 27.21 -10.96 3.10
N GLU A 296 27.95 -11.87 2.47
CA GLU A 296 27.99 -13.32 2.62
C GLU A 296 28.67 -13.82 3.92
N HIS A 297 29.07 -12.94 4.83
CA HIS A 297 29.67 -13.36 6.11
C HIS A 297 28.83 -14.34 6.95
N PRO A 298 27.47 -14.39 6.88
CA PRO A 298 26.70 -15.32 7.71
C PRO A 298 26.92 -16.80 7.41
N VAL A 299 27.29 -17.20 6.19
CA VAL A 299 27.61 -18.62 5.91
C VAL A 299 28.86 -19.05 6.65
N THR A 300 29.84 -18.14 6.82
CA THR A 300 31.02 -18.37 7.66
C THR A 300 30.63 -18.43 9.15
N GLU A 301 29.82 -17.49 9.63
CA GLU A 301 29.33 -17.49 11.02
C GLU A 301 28.60 -18.79 11.36
N ALA A 302 27.77 -19.28 10.44
CA ALA A 302 26.97 -20.48 10.58
C ALA A 302 27.81 -21.75 10.76
N ILE A 303 28.82 -21.98 9.91
CA ILE A 303 29.63 -23.21 9.98
C ILE A 303 30.69 -23.17 11.08
N LEU A 304 31.10 -21.98 11.55
CA LEU A 304 32.13 -21.83 12.58
C LEU A 304 31.55 -21.57 13.98
N GLY A 305 30.27 -21.23 14.09
CA GLY A 305 29.63 -20.86 15.36
C GLY A 305 30.22 -19.58 15.97
N ILE A 306 30.58 -18.61 15.13
CA ILE A 306 31.17 -17.33 15.55
C ILE A 306 30.27 -16.15 15.18
N ASP A 307 30.57 -14.98 15.76
CA ASP A 307 29.98 -13.70 15.37
C ASP A 307 31.10 -12.75 14.93
N LEU A 308 31.17 -12.48 13.62
CA LEU A 308 32.23 -11.67 13.04
C LEU A 308 32.09 -10.21 13.45
N VAL A 309 30.86 -9.68 13.56
CA VAL A 309 30.63 -8.31 14.03
C VAL A 309 31.09 -8.13 15.47
N GLU A 310 30.86 -9.12 16.33
CA GLU A 310 31.37 -9.12 17.70
C GLU A 310 32.90 -9.06 17.71
N TRP A 311 33.56 -9.88 16.89
CA TRP A 311 35.02 -9.89 16.78
C TRP A 311 35.55 -8.52 16.32
N MET A 312 34.91 -7.91 15.31
CA MET A 312 35.26 -6.57 14.83
C MET A 312 35.16 -5.52 15.95
N ILE A 313 34.05 -5.52 16.69
CA ILE A 313 33.83 -4.59 17.82
C ILE A 313 34.88 -4.80 18.93
N ARG A 314 35.15 -6.04 19.31
CA ARG A 314 36.13 -6.39 20.36
C ARG A 314 37.55 -5.96 19.97
N ALA A 315 37.96 -6.27 18.74
CA ALA A 315 39.26 -5.88 18.22
C ALA A 315 39.42 -4.35 18.17
N ALA A 316 38.39 -3.61 17.73
CA ALA A 316 38.39 -2.16 17.76
C ALA A 316 38.46 -1.58 19.19
N ALA A 317 37.88 -2.28 20.18
CA ALA A 317 37.98 -1.93 21.59
C ALA A 317 39.31 -2.36 22.25
N GLY A 318 40.25 -2.96 21.50
CA GLY A 318 41.54 -3.42 21.99
C GLY A 318 41.54 -4.80 22.66
N ASP A 319 40.44 -5.55 22.57
CA ASP A 319 40.35 -6.95 23.05
C ASP A 319 40.54 -7.92 21.88
N THR A 320 41.76 -8.42 21.69
CA THR A 320 42.12 -9.39 20.63
C THR A 320 42.51 -10.76 21.18
N ALA A 321 42.50 -10.94 22.51
CA ALA A 321 42.97 -12.16 23.19
C ALA A 321 42.17 -13.42 22.82
N PHE A 322 40.96 -13.25 22.26
CA PHE A 322 40.15 -14.36 21.73
C PHE A 322 40.81 -15.08 20.54
N LEU A 323 41.81 -14.46 19.89
CA LEU A 323 42.56 -15.06 18.78
C LEU A 323 43.76 -15.91 19.24
N ASP A 324 44.30 -15.68 20.43
CA ASP A 324 45.57 -16.28 20.89
C ASP A 324 45.50 -17.80 21.00
N GLY A 325 44.33 -18.33 21.36
CA GLY A 325 44.09 -19.78 21.51
C GLY A 325 43.62 -20.47 20.23
N LEU A 326 43.40 -19.75 19.14
CA LEU A 326 42.86 -20.32 17.90
C LEU A 326 44.00 -20.80 16.98
N PRO A 327 43.80 -21.93 16.28
CA PRO A 327 44.73 -22.31 15.22
C PRO A 327 44.65 -21.29 14.07
N ASP A 328 45.65 -21.30 13.19
CA ASP A 328 45.71 -20.39 12.04
C ASP A 328 44.48 -20.48 11.13
N THR A 329 43.80 -21.62 11.13
CA THR A 329 42.58 -21.90 10.38
C THR A 329 41.29 -21.56 11.14
N GLY A 330 41.37 -20.91 12.29
CA GLY A 330 40.21 -20.58 13.12
C GLY A 330 39.53 -21.80 13.75
N PRO A 331 38.32 -21.64 14.29
CA PRO A 331 37.51 -22.75 14.80
C PRO A 331 37.28 -23.82 13.73
N ALA A 332 37.01 -25.06 14.16
CA ALA A 332 36.68 -26.13 13.23
C ALA A 332 35.30 -25.89 12.60
N ALA A 333 35.22 -25.97 11.27
CA ALA A 333 33.95 -25.88 10.55
C ALA A 333 33.09 -27.14 10.78
N THR A 334 31.79 -26.94 10.98
CA THR A 334 30.79 -27.99 11.13
C THR A 334 29.68 -27.83 10.10
N GLY A 335 29.42 -28.89 9.33
CA GLY A 335 28.36 -28.90 8.32
C GLY A 335 28.66 -28.02 7.11
N ALA A 336 27.60 -27.52 6.49
CA ALA A 336 27.63 -26.58 5.39
C ALA A 336 26.53 -25.52 5.56
N ALA A 337 26.73 -24.35 4.93
CA ALA A 337 25.75 -23.28 4.90
C ALA A 337 25.67 -22.68 3.49
N VAL A 338 24.49 -22.18 3.13
CA VAL A 338 24.25 -21.46 1.88
C VAL A 338 23.40 -20.22 2.16
N GLU A 339 23.71 -19.12 1.48
CA GLU A 339 22.98 -17.85 1.53
C GLU A 339 22.45 -17.52 0.14
N ALA A 340 21.18 -17.11 0.06
CA ALA A 340 20.57 -16.56 -1.16
C ALA A 340 20.10 -15.12 -0.90
N ARG A 341 20.41 -14.22 -1.84
CA ARG A 341 20.06 -12.80 -1.77
C ARG A 341 18.77 -12.53 -2.54
N VAL A 342 17.73 -12.17 -1.79
CA VAL A 342 16.44 -11.78 -2.35
C VAL A 342 16.49 -10.29 -2.69
N TYR A 343 16.32 -9.96 -3.97
CA TYR A 343 16.35 -8.61 -4.52
C TYR A 343 14.98 -8.19 -5.04
N ALA A 344 14.65 -6.91 -4.90
CA ALA A 344 13.54 -6.24 -5.55
C ALA A 344 13.90 -5.94 -7.02
N GLU A 345 13.88 -6.97 -7.85
CA GLU A 345 14.21 -6.89 -9.28
C GLU A 345 13.30 -7.83 -10.09
N ASP A 346 13.14 -7.54 -11.37
CA ASP A 346 12.45 -8.42 -12.33
C ASP A 346 13.45 -9.17 -13.23
N PRO A 347 13.77 -10.46 -12.95
CA PRO A 347 14.67 -11.25 -13.79
C PRO A 347 14.26 -11.33 -15.25
N ALA A 348 12.95 -11.34 -15.55
CA ALA A 348 12.48 -11.50 -16.92
C ALA A 348 12.62 -10.23 -17.77
N ARG A 349 12.84 -9.07 -17.13
CA ARG A 349 13.12 -7.80 -17.80
C ARG A 349 14.57 -7.38 -17.64
N GLY A 350 15.49 -8.34 -17.50
CA GLY A 350 16.92 -8.06 -17.39
C GLY A 350 17.31 -7.47 -16.04
N HIS A 351 16.56 -7.82 -14.99
CA HIS A 351 16.77 -7.42 -13.59
C HIS A 351 16.60 -5.92 -13.36
N LEU A 352 15.54 -5.35 -13.95
CA LEU A 352 15.15 -3.98 -13.63
C LEU A 352 14.80 -3.88 -12.14
N PRO A 353 15.33 -2.88 -11.42
CA PRO A 353 14.94 -2.62 -10.03
C PRO A 353 13.43 -2.38 -9.90
N SER A 354 12.86 -2.88 -8.83
CA SER A 354 11.46 -2.72 -8.46
C SER A 354 11.36 -1.96 -7.15
N ALA A 355 10.39 -1.05 -7.08
CA ALA A 355 10.12 -0.20 -5.93
C ALA A 355 8.61 -0.11 -5.72
N GLY A 356 8.19 0.07 -4.47
CA GLY A 356 6.76 0.12 -4.13
C GLY A 356 6.44 -0.41 -2.74
N LEU A 357 5.14 -0.39 -2.42
CA LEU A 357 4.61 -0.85 -1.14
C LEU A 357 4.64 -2.37 -1.05
N LEU A 358 5.25 -2.91 0.00
CA LEU A 358 5.21 -4.33 0.30
C LEU A 358 3.87 -4.71 0.93
N THR A 359 3.06 -5.50 0.22
CA THR A 359 1.73 -5.92 0.69
C THR A 359 1.75 -7.22 1.48
N CYS A 360 2.81 -8.02 1.33
CA CYS A 360 3.09 -9.23 2.10
C CYS A 360 4.61 -9.40 2.23
N VAL A 361 5.05 -9.79 3.43
CA VAL A 361 6.44 -10.14 3.74
C VAL A 361 6.40 -11.28 4.76
N ASP A 362 6.42 -12.50 4.25
CA ASP A 362 6.46 -13.72 5.04
C ASP A 362 7.78 -14.43 4.78
N PHE A 363 8.47 -14.78 5.86
CA PHE A 363 9.67 -15.61 5.83
C PHE A 363 9.37 -16.93 6.56
N PRO A 364 10.10 -18.03 6.28
CA PRO A 364 9.97 -19.27 7.03
C PRO A 364 10.05 -19.00 8.54
N GLY A 365 9.11 -19.57 9.31
CA GLY A 365 9.02 -19.32 10.75
C GLY A 365 10.22 -19.88 11.54
N ASP A 366 10.36 -19.47 12.81
CA ASP A 366 11.42 -19.90 13.75
C ASP A 366 11.40 -21.42 14.10
N ALA A 367 10.68 -22.25 13.33
CA ALA A 367 10.53 -23.68 13.54
C ALA A 367 11.79 -24.46 13.14
N GLY A 368 12.89 -24.25 13.88
CA GLY A 368 14.11 -25.04 13.83
C GLY A 368 15.33 -24.19 13.45
N ALA A 369 16.43 -24.35 14.18
CA ALA A 369 17.69 -23.61 14.06
C ALA A 369 18.41 -23.69 12.69
N ALA A 370 17.75 -24.19 11.64
CA ALA A 370 18.32 -24.44 10.32
C ALA A 370 18.24 -23.22 9.36
N VAL A 371 17.38 -22.24 9.61
CA VAL A 371 17.19 -21.06 8.74
C VAL A 371 17.43 -19.76 9.53
N ARG A 372 18.25 -18.87 8.99
CA ARG A 372 18.49 -17.49 9.44
C ARG A 372 18.07 -16.56 8.32
N VAL A 373 17.32 -15.51 8.63
CA VAL A 373 17.00 -14.44 7.68
C VAL A 373 17.53 -13.11 8.20
N ASP A 374 18.46 -12.51 7.47
CA ASP A 374 18.89 -11.14 7.71
C ASP A 374 18.17 -10.24 6.69
N THR A 375 17.25 -9.38 7.14
CA THR A 375 16.37 -8.55 6.30
C THR A 375 16.26 -7.14 6.88
N TRP A 376 15.66 -6.19 6.17
CA TRP A 376 15.28 -4.87 6.70
C TRP A 376 13.85 -4.46 6.37
N ILE A 377 13.11 -5.36 5.73
CA ILE A 377 11.76 -5.11 5.25
C ILE A 377 10.70 -5.74 6.15
N GLU A 378 9.51 -5.17 6.10
CA GLU A 378 8.30 -5.69 6.71
C GLU A 378 7.09 -5.32 5.86
N ARG A 379 5.96 -5.98 6.10
CA ARG A 379 4.68 -5.63 5.46
C ARG A 379 4.33 -4.16 5.74
N GLY A 380 3.93 -3.44 4.70
CA GLY A 380 3.56 -2.03 4.76
C GLY A 380 4.73 -1.05 4.63
N LEU A 381 5.96 -1.53 4.44
CA LEU A 381 7.12 -0.70 4.10
C LEU A 381 7.13 -0.39 2.60
N GLU A 382 7.56 0.81 2.23
CA GLU A 382 7.77 1.20 0.84
C GLU A 382 9.26 1.04 0.47
N VAL A 383 9.55 0.18 -0.50
CA VAL A 383 10.92 -0.05 -1.01
C VAL A 383 11.28 1.08 -1.97
N PRO A 384 12.33 1.87 -1.70
CA PRO A 384 12.75 2.95 -2.58
C PRO A 384 13.57 2.44 -3.77
N ALA A 385 13.54 3.18 -4.88
CA ALA A 385 14.39 2.90 -6.05
C ALA A 385 15.81 3.53 -5.95
N THR A 386 16.15 4.15 -4.82
CA THR A 386 17.32 5.04 -4.70
C THR A 386 18.63 4.31 -4.37
N TYR A 387 18.54 3.17 -3.69
CA TYR A 387 19.70 2.43 -3.16
C TYR A 387 19.85 1.06 -3.82
N ASP A 388 20.55 0.16 -3.14
CA ASP A 388 20.59 -1.26 -3.47
C ASP A 388 19.20 -1.92 -3.29
N PRO A 389 18.76 -2.79 -4.21
CA PRO A 389 17.45 -3.44 -4.16
C PRO A 389 17.41 -4.69 -3.28
N MET A 390 18.44 -5.03 -2.48
CA MET A 390 18.41 -6.24 -1.65
C MET A 390 17.36 -6.08 -0.56
N LEU A 391 16.47 -7.07 -0.45
CA LEU A 391 15.40 -7.10 0.53
C LEU A 391 15.79 -7.96 1.74
N ALA A 392 16.36 -9.13 1.48
CA ALA A 392 16.69 -10.11 2.50
C ALA A 392 17.80 -11.06 2.06
N LYS A 393 18.42 -11.70 3.04
CA LYS A 393 19.38 -12.79 2.88
C LYS A 393 18.81 -13.99 3.59
N VAL A 394 18.54 -15.06 2.85
CA VAL A 394 18.02 -16.32 3.37
C VAL A 394 19.19 -17.27 3.51
N ILE A 395 19.54 -17.62 4.75
CA ILE A 395 20.71 -18.42 5.07
C ILE A 395 20.27 -19.73 5.69
N THR A 396 20.70 -20.85 5.13
CA THR A 396 20.39 -22.18 5.67
C THR A 396 21.63 -22.95 6.05
N THR A 397 21.48 -23.85 7.02
CA THR A 397 22.57 -24.68 7.54
C THR A 397 22.16 -26.15 7.54
N GLY A 398 23.12 -27.03 7.26
CA GLY A 398 22.89 -28.47 7.17
C GLY A 398 24.10 -29.27 7.63
N ALA A 399 23.88 -30.53 8.02
CA ALA A 399 24.96 -31.45 8.38
C ALA A 399 25.84 -31.78 7.17
N THR A 400 25.26 -31.73 5.96
CA THR A 400 25.94 -31.84 4.68
C THR A 400 25.54 -30.68 3.77
N ARG A 401 26.30 -30.47 2.67
CA ARG A 401 25.94 -29.54 1.61
C ARG A 401 24.54 -29.81 1.05
N ALA A 402 24.21 -31.09 0.82
CA ALA A 402 22.90 -31.47 0.30
C ALA A 402 21.77 -31.07 1.25
N ASP A 403 21.96 -31.23 2.56
CA ASP A 403 20.97 -30.82 3.56
C ASP A 403 20.78 -29.30 3.57
N ALA A 404 21.87 -28.53 3.46
CA ALA A 404 21.81 -27.05 3.44
C ALA A 404 21.06 -26.53 2.20
N TRP A 405 21.36 -27.08 1.01
CA TRP A 405 20.66 -26.73 -0.23
C TRP A 405 19.20 -27.18 -0.25
N SER A 406 18.89 -28.36 0.32
CA SER A 406 17.50 -28.79 0.49
C SER A 406 16.73 -27.83 1.40
N ALA A 407 17.32 -27.46 2.55
CA ALA A 407 16.73 -26.49 3.45
C ALA A 407 16.56 -25.11 2.79
N LEU A 408 17.49 -24.71 1.90
CA LEU A 408 17.37 -23.46 1.13
C LEU A 408 16.17 -23.53 0.18
N ALA A 409 16.01 -24.63 -0.55
CA ALA A 409 14.88 -24.82 -1.46
C ALA A 409 13.54 -24.71 -0.71
N ASP A 410 13.44 -25.36 0.46
CA ASP A 410 12.25 -25.29 1.33
C ASP A 410 12.03 -23.85 1.84
N ALA A 411 13.07 -23.20 2.38
CA ALA A 411 13.01 -21.84 2.91
C ALA A 411 12.60 -20.79 1.84
N LEU A 412 13.13 -20.91 0.62
CA LEU A 412 12.74 -20.04 -0.50
C LEU A 412 11.32 -20.35 -0.98
N GLY A 413 10.87 -21.60 -0.89
CA GLY A 413 9.49 -22.02 -1.16
C GLY A 413 8.48 -21.41 -0.18
N GLU A 414 8.85 -21.30 1.10
CA GLU A 414 8.04 -20.68 2.16
C GLU A 414 8.13 -19.15 2.20
N THR A 415 9.18 -18.56 1.63
CA THR A 415 9.32 -17.10 1.56
C THR A 415 8.29 -16.51 0.59
N ARG A 416 7.56 -15.47 1.02
CA ARG A 416 6.61 -14.73 0.19
C ARG A 416 6.81 -13.22 0.36
N ILE A 417 7.06 -12.53 -0.75
CA ILE A 417 7.19 -11.07 -0.77
C ILE A 417 6.38 -10.55 -1.97
N GLU A 418 5.40 -9.70 -1.69
CA GLU A 418 4.45 -9.19 -2.70
C GLU A 418 4.39 -7.66 -2.69
N GLY A 419 3.89 -7.09 -3.78
CA GLY A 419 3.79 -5.63 -4.02
C GLY A 419 4.96 -5.04 -4.80
N VAL A 420 6.05 -5.81 -4.96
CA VAL A 420 7.17 -5.52 -5.85
C VAL A 420 7.59 -6.78 -6.60
N HIS A 421 8.32 -6.62 -7.71
CA HIS A 421 8.97 -7.77 -8.36
C HIS A 421 10.16 -8.23 -7.54
N THR A 422 10.39 -9.55 -7.53
CA THR A 422 11.54 -10.14 -6.85
C THR A 422 12.22 -11.19 -7.71
N ASN A 423 13.51 -11.40 -7.46
CA ASN A 423 14.28 -12.50 -8.06
C ASN A 423 13.98 -13.88 -7.42
N LEU A 424 13.03 -13.96 -6.48
CA LEU A 424 12.79 -15.14 -5.65
C LEU A 424 12.51 -16.40 -6.48
N GLY A 425 11.78 -16.27 -7.59
CA GLY A 425 11.51 -17.38 -8.50
C GLY A 425 12.77 -17.94 -9.18
N GLN A 426 13.71 -17.07 -9.57
CA GLN A 426 15.02 -17.49 -10.08
C GLN A 426 15.87 -18.18 -8.98
N LEU A 427 15.81 -17.69 -7.73
CA LEU A 427 16.51 -18.31 -6.60
C LEU A 427 15.97 -19.72 -6.32
N ARG A 428 14.64 -19.90 -6.35
CA ARG A 428 13.99 -21.22 -6.21
C ARG A 428 14.45 -22.19 -7.29
N ALA A 429 14.52 -21.73 -8.54
CA ALA A 429 15.04 -22.54 -9.64
C ALA A 429 16.52 -22.90 -9.45
N ALA A 430 17.36 -21.94 -9.01
CA ALA A 430 18.78 -22.17 -8.77
C ALA A 430 19.04 -23.15 -7.61
N ALA A 431 18.21 -23.13 -6.56
CA ALA A 431 18.31 -24.03 -5.41
C ALA A 431 18.17 -25.52 -5.77
N VAL A 432 17.55 -25.84 -6.91
CA VAL A 432 17.33 -27.21 -7.38
C VAL A 432 17.98 -27.50 -8.74
N ASP A 433 18.76 -26.57 -9.30
CA ASP A 433 19.43 -26.76 -10.58
C ASP A 433 20.49 -27.87 -10.49
N ALA A 434 20.42 -28.84 -11.40
CA ALA A 434 21.29 -30.01 -11.38
C ALA A 434 22.79 -29.66 -11.49
N ARG A 435 23.15 -28.62 -12.26
CA ARG A 435 24.55 -28.18 -12.42
C ARG A 435 25.05 -27.58 -11.11
N VAL A 436 24.21 -26.82 -10.41
CA VAL A 436 24.54 -26.24 -9.11
C VAL A 436 24.75 -27.33 -8.07
N LEU A 437 23.81 -28.27 -7.96
CA LEU A 437 23.89 -29.38 -7.00
C LEU A 437 25.06 -30.33 -7.30
N ALA A 438 25.42 -30.52 -8.57
CA ALA A 438 26.56 -31.33 -9.00
C ALA A 438 27.92 -30.61 -8.94
N VAL A 439 27.95 -29.31 -8.60
CA VAL A 439 29.19 -28.49 -8.58
C VAL A 439 29.80 -28.30 -9.99
N GLU A 440 28.94 -28.24 -11.01
CA GLU A 440 29.29 -27.98 -12.42
C GLU A 440 29.01 -26.51 -12.80
N HIS A 441 28.71 -25.66 -11.81
CA HIS A 441 28.40 -24.24 -12.02
C HIS A 441 29.67 -23.38 -12.13
N ASP A 442 29.54 -22.30 -12.88
CA ASP A 442 30.54 -21.27 -13.12
C ASP A 442 29.92 -19.86 -12.98
N THR A 443 30.75 -18.84 -13.10
CA THR A 443 30.33 -17.42 -12.97
C THR A 443 29.30 -16.95 -14.00
N ALA A 444 28.96 -17.75 -15.01
CA ALA A 444 27.92 -17.47 -16.00
C ALA A 444 26.61 -18.23 -15.74
N THR A 445 26.61 -19.20 -14.83
CA THR A 445 25.51 -20.17 -14.66
C THR A 445 24.17 -19.51 -14.32
N VAL A 446 24.14 -18.57 -13.37
CA VAL A 446 22.89 -17.89 -12.94
C VAL A 446 22.19 -17.17 -14.09
N ALA A 447 22.96 -16.60 -15.03
CA ALA A 447 22.40 -15.90 -16.20
C ALA A 447 21.60 -16.83 -17.14
N THR A 448 21.74 -18.15 -16.98
CA THR A 448 21.01 -19.17 -17.75
C THR A 448 19.87 -19.81 -16.99
N ILE A 449 19.68 -19.48 -15.71
CA ILE A 449 18.61 -20.02 -14.87
C ILE A 449 17.41 -19.07 -14.99
N GLU A 450 16.32 -19.56 -15.57
CA GLU A 450 15.10 -18.77 -15.76
C GLU A 450 14.17 -18.90 -14.56
N ASP A 451 13.43 -17.83 -14.28
CA ASP A 451 12.31 -17.87 -13.33
C ASP A 451 11.11 -18.56 -13.97
N ALA A 452 10.80 -19.77 -13.50
CA ALA A 452 9.66 -20.57 -13.94
C ALA A 452 8.36 -20.28 -13.17
N SER A 453 8.34 -19.28 -12.29
CA SER A 453 7.18 -18.96 -11.47
C SER A 453 5.98 -18.55 -12.33
N PRO A 454 4.77 -19.07 -12.06
CA PRO A 454 3.56 -18.64 -12.75
C PRO A 454 3.36 -17.14 -12.64
N ARG A 455 3.08 -16.47 -13.75
CA ARG A 455 2.77 -15.04 -13.75
C ARG A 455 1.85 -14.60 -14.87
N ILE A 456 1.18 -13.48 -14.65
CA ILE A 456 0.41 -12.72 -15.63
C ILE A 456 0.94 -11.28 -15.58
N ASP A 457 1.53 -10.85 -16.69
CA ASP A 457 2.12 -9.52 -16.83
C ASP A 457 1.06 -8.53 -17.33
N VAL A 458 0.90 -7.41 -16.63
CA VAL A 458 0.04 -6.30 -17.08
C VAL A 458 0.81 -5.50 -18.15
N VAL A 459 0.45 -5.70 -19.41
CA VAL A 459 1.03 -4.97 -20.55
C VAL A 459 0.44 -3.56 -20.63
N ALA A 460 -0.89 -3.48 -20.53
CA ALA A 460 -1.64 -2.23 -20.43
C ALA A 460 -2.71 -2.38 -19.32
N PRO A 461 -2.86 -1.42 -18.40
CA PRO A 461 -3.73 -1.59 -17.24
C PRO A 461 -5.21 -1.32 -17.49
N GLY A 462 -5.60 -0.76 -18.64
CA GLY A 462 -6.94 -0.21 -18.83
C GLY A 462 -7.10 1.17 -18.19
N VAL A 463 -8.35 1.62 -17.99
CA VAL A 463 -8.64 2.93 -17.37
C VAL A 463 -8.58 2.85 -15.85
N LEU A 464 -9.31 1.90 -15.26
CA LEU A 464 -9.30 1.58 -13.84
C LEU A 464 -9.56 0.08 -13.70
N THR A 465 -8.51 -0.68 -13.44
CA THR A 465 -8.60 -2.13 -13.18
C THR A 465 -8.12 -2.43 -11.77
N THR A 466 -8.94 -3.13 -11.00
CA THR A 466 -8.66 -3.48 -9.60
C THR A 466 -8.92 -4.96 -9.34
N VAL A 467 -8.18 -5.55 -8.41
CA VAL A 467 -8.48 -6.89 -7.91
C VAL A 467 -9.69 -6.80 -6.97
N GLN A 468 -10.68 -7.65 -7.19
CA GLN A 468 -11.88 -7.75 -6.35
C GLN A 468 -12.19 -9.22 -6.05
N ASP A 469 -12.79 -9.48 -4.89
CA ASP A 469 -13.35 -10.76 -4.49
C ASP A 469 -14.78 -10.57 -3.94
N PHE A 470 -15.53 -11.65 -3.80
CA PHE A 470 -16.91 -11.60 -3.30
C PHE A 470 -17.03 -12.46 -2.03
N PRO A 471 -17.71 -11.98 -0.96
CA PRO A 471 -18.51 -10.75 -0.84
C PRO A 471 -17.69 -9.48 -0.55
N GLY A 472 -16.36 -9.53 -0.69
CA GLY A 472 -15.48 -8.45 -0.28
C GLY A 472 -15.16 -8.50 1.22
N ARG A 473 -14.80 -7.36 1.76
CA ARG A 473 -14.28 -7.18 3.13
C ARG A 473 -15.40 -6.85 4.14
N ILE A 474 -16.23 -7.84 4.41
CA ILE A 474 -17.33 -7.75 5.39
C ILE A 474 -16.85 -7.92 6.83
N GLY A 475 -17.65 -7.48 7.82
CA GLY A 475 -17.34 -7.62 9.26
C GLY A 475 -16.64 -6.39 9.88
N TYR A 476 -16.45 -5.32 9.10
CA TYR A 476 -15.71 -4.11 9.50
C TYR A 476 -16.46 -2.82 9.19
N TRP A 477 -17.75 -2.89 8.85
CA TRP A 477 -18.54 -1.70 8.56
C TRP A 477 -18.65 -0.77 9.77
N GLN A 478 -18.60 -1.32 10.98
CA GLN A 478 -18.63 -0.62 12.25
C GLN A 478 -17.44 0.29 12.53
N VAL A 479 -16.37 0.17 11.74
CA VAL A 479 -15.21 1.06 11.77
C VAL A 479 -15.03 1.82 10.46
N GLY A 480 -16.02 1.77 9.56
CA GLY A 480 -15.96 2.44 8.26
C GLY A 480 -14.92 1.87 7.30
N VAL A 481 -14.62 0.57 7.41
CA VAL A 481 -13.92 -0.15 6.33
C VAL A 481 -14.98 -0.66 5.37
N PRO A 482 -14.99 -0.21 4.11
CA PRO A 482 -15.97 -0.67 3.15
C PRO A 482 -15.75 -2.13 2.75
N PRO A 483 -16.82 -2.86 2.35
CA PRO A 483 -16.67 -4.19 1.80
C PRO A 483 -15.90 -4.18 0.48
N SER A 484 -15.98 -3.10 -0.30
CA SER A 484 -15.46 -3.10 -1.66
C SER A 484 -16.06 -4.27 -2.45
N GLY A 485 -15.24 -5.17 -3.00
CA GLY A 485 -15.74 -6.22 -3.87
C GLY A 485 -16.20 -5.68 -5.22
N PRO A 486 -16.71 -6.59 -6.08
CA PRO A 486 -17.23 -6.23 -7.39
C PRO A 486 -18.48 -5.35 -7.25
N MET A 487 -18.53 -4.24 -7.99
CA MET A 487 -19.68 -3.34 -7.98
C MET A 487 -20.89 -3.90 -8.74
N ASP A 488 -20.63 -4.81 -9.68
CA ASP A 488 -21.58 -5.75 -10.28
C ASP A 488 -21.16 -7.17 -9.87
N ASP A 489 -21.69 -7.60 -8.72
CA ASP A 489 -21.41 -8.89 -8.12
C ASP A 489 -22.02 -10.05 -8.91
N LEU A 490 -23.11 -9.83 -9.65
CA LEU A 490 -23.75 -10.87 -10.44
C LEU A 490 -22.85 -11.34 -11.59
N SER A 491 -22.35 -10.41 -12.40
CA SER A 491 -21.46 -10.74 -13.53
C SER A 491 -20.16 -11.39 -13.04
N PHE A 492 -19.62 -10.91 -11.92
CA PHE A 492 -18.42 -11.47 -11.30
C PHE A 492 -18.62 -12.94 -10.89
N ARG A 493 -19.68 -13.22 -10.12
CA ARG A 493 -19.98 -14.57 -9.62
C ARG A 493 -20.32 -15.55 -10.73
N LEU A 494 -21.06 -15.11 -11.75
CA LEU A 494 -21.35 -15.91 -12.94
C LEU A 494 -20.08 -16.29 -13.71
N GLY A 495 -19.11 -15.37 -13.82
CA GLY A 495 -17.82 -15.63 -14.44
C GLY A 495 -16.98 -16.66 -13.67
N ASN A 496 -16.95 -16.57 -12.34
CA ASN A 496 -16.29 -17.57 -11.49
C ASN A 496 -16.94 -18.95 -11.65
N ARG A 497 -18.27 -19.03 -11.61
CA ARG A 497 -19.00 -20.28 -11.82
C ARG A 497 -18.75 -20.90 -13.19
N ALA A 498 -18.65 -20.08 -14.24
CA ALA A 498 -18.33 -20.54 -15.59
C ALA A 498 -16.98 -21.27 -15.66
N LEU A 499 -16.05 -20.94 -14.76
CA LEU A 499 -14.73 -21.56 -14.66
C LEU A 499 -14.70 -22.76 -13.69
N GLY A 500 -15.83 -23.06 -13.03
CA GLY A 500 -15.89 -24.07 -11.97
C GLY A 500 -15.29 -23.60 -10.63
N ASN A 501 -15.09 -22.29 -10.46
CA ASN A 501 -14.59 -21.71 -9.22
C ASN A 501 -15.70 -21.61 -8.16
N ASP A 502 -15.30 -21.47 -6.90
CA ASP A 502 -16.14 -20.82 -5.90
C ASP A 502 -16.47 -19.38 -6.36
N GLU A 503 -17.70 -18.92 -6.11
CA GLU A 503 -18.20 -17.62 -6.57
C GLU A 503 -17.32 -16.45 -6.07
N GLY A 504 -16.65 -16.62 -4.93
CA GLY A 504 -15.85 -15.60 -4.25
C GLY A 504 -14.39 -15.49 -4.68
N LEU A 505 -13.86 -16.35 -5.55
CA LEU A 505 -12.43 -16.31 -5.87
C LEU A 505 -12.00 -14.98 -6.53
N PRO A 506 -10.81 -14.44 -6.20
CA PRO A 506 -10.38 -13.14 -6.70
C PRO A 506 -10.27 -13.07 -8.22
N GLY A 507 -10.73 -11.96 -8.79
CA GLY A 507 -10.66 -11.62 -10.21
C GLY A 507 -10.43 -10.12 -10.42
N LEU A 508 -10.49 -9.67 -11.66
CA LEU A 508 -10.31 -8.25 -12.00
C LEU A 508 -11.64 -7.59 -12.32
N GLU A 509 -11.94 -6.46 -11.67
CA GLU A 509 -12.96 -5.49 -12.10
C GLU A 509 -12.30 -4.45 -13.00
N CYS A 510 -12.87 -4.25 -14.20
CA CYS A 510 -12.38 -3.29 -15.19
C CYS A 510 -13.46 -2.24 -15.47
N THR A 511 -13.16 -0.97 -15.20
CA THR A 511 -14.11 0.14 -15.41
C THR A 511 -13.83 0.83 -16.74
N ILE A 512 -14.86 0.99 -17.58
CA ILE A 512 -14.85 1.59 -18.93
C ILE A 512 -14.03 0.82 -19.98
N ALA A 513 -12.76 0.51 -19.71
CA ALA A 513 -11.89 -0.27 -20.59
C ALA A 513 -10.97 -1.18 -19.78
N GLY A 514 -10.83 -2.41 -20.25
CA GLY A 514 -10.03 -3.43 -19.58
C GLY A 514 -8.54 -3.41 -19.95
N PRO A 515 -7.77 -4.32 -19.32
CA PRO A 515 -6.34 -4.42 -19.53
C PRO A 515 -5.97 -5.26 -20.76
N THR A 516 -4.69 -5.17 -21.12
CA THR A 516 -3.98 -6.18 -21.92
C THR A 516 -3.05 -6.97 -20.99
N LEU A 517 -3.23 -8.28 -20.95
CA LEU A 517 -2.54 -9.21 -20.06
C LEU A 517 -1.76 -10.25 -20.86
N ARG A 518 -0.50 -10.48 -20.50
CA ARG A 518 0.34 -11.55 -21.09
C ARG A 518 0.56 -12.66 -20.08
N PHE A 519 0.32 -13.89 -20.49
CA PHE A 519 0.34 -15.05 -19.59
C PHE A 519 1.66 -15.81 -19.70
N GLY A 520 2.40 -15.93 -18.60
CA GLY A 520 3.63 -16.74 -18.55
C GLY A 520 3.38 -18.25 -18.51
N VAL A 521 2.17 -18.65 -18.14
CA VAL A 521 1.71 -20.04 -18.05
C VAL A 521 0.31 -20.18 -18.68
N PRO A 522 -0.12 -21.39 -19.08
CA PRO A 522 -1.47 -21.58 -19.58
C PRO A 522 -2.51 -21.33 -18.48
N VAL A 523 -3.52 -20.51 -18.75
CA VAL A 523 -4.62 -20.20 -17.81
C VAL A 523 -5.94 -20.14 -18.57
N THR A 524 -6.99 -20.72 -18.01
CA THR A 524 -8.36 -20.53 -18.52
C THR A 524 -8.99 -19.32 -17.84
N VAL A 525 -9.53 -18.39 -18.63
CA VAL A 525 -10.18 -17.17 -18.14
C VAL A 525 -11.62 -17.08 -18.60
N CYS A 526 -12.44 -16.25 -17.96
CA CYS A 526 -13.76 -15.89 -18.45
C CYS A 526 -13.95 -14.38 -18.32
N VAL A 527 -14.39 -13.73 -19.41
CA VAL A 527 -14.70 -12.29 -19.40
C VAL A 527 -16.21 -12.10 -19.36
N THR A 528 -16.74 -11.41 -18.36
CA THR A 528 -18.18 -11.14 -18.16
C THR A 528 -18.46 -9.65 -17.94
N GLY A 529 -19.73 -9.28 -17.73
CA GLY A 529 -20.15 -7.89 -17.56
C GLY A 529 -20.57 -7.24 -18.86
N ALA A 530 -20.37 -5.92 -18.95
CA ALA A 530 -20.80 -5.10 -20.07
C ALA A 530 -20.23 -5.58 -21.43
N PRO A 531 -20.95 -5.37 -22.54
CA PRO A 531 -20.44 -5.71 -23.87
C PRO A 531 -19.13 -4.99 -24.18
N ALA A 532 -18.06 -5.74 -24.42
CA ALA A 532 -16.76 -5.22 -24.81
C ALA A 532 -16.06 -6.19 -25.78
N PRO A 533 -15.24 -5.69 -26.72
CA PRO A 533 -14.44 -6.56 -27.57
C PRO A 533 -13.37 -7.24 -26.72
N VAL A 534 -13.26 -8.57 -26.86
CA VAL A 534 -12.21 -9.38 -26.22
C VAL A 534 -11.41 -10.05 -27.33
N ALA A 535 -10.10 -9.97 -27.25
CA ALA A 535 -9.20 -10.58 -28.22
C ALA A 535 -8.14 -11.44 -27.53
N LEU A 536 -7.82 -12.58 -28.14
CA LEU A 536 -6.68 -13.43 -27.78
C LEU A 536 -5.69 -13.40 -28.95
N ASP A 537 -4.48 -12.92 -28.71
CA ASP A 537 -3.43 -12.75 -29.73
C ASP A 537 -3.90 -11.95 -30.96
N GLY A 538 -4.78 -10.96 -30.71
CA GLY A 538 -5.40 -10.11 -31.72
C GLY A 538 -6.65 -10.69 -32.40
N GLU A 539 -6.99 -11.96 -32.16
CA GLU A 539 -8.18 -12.61 -32.72
C GLU A 539 -9.39 -12.46 -31.78
N PRO A 540 -10.58 -12.06 -32.27
CA PRO A 540 -11.77 -11.91 -31.43
C PRO A 540 -12.23 -13.22 -30.78
N VAL A 541 -12.59 -13.16 -29.49
CA VAL A 541 -13.17 -14.26 -28.71
C VAL A 541 -14.46 -13.83 -28.01
N GLU A 542 -15.32 -14.79 -27.66
CA GLU A 542 -16.65 -14.51 -27.11
C GLU A 542 -16.61 -14.26 -25.58
N GLN A 543 -17.18 -13.15 -25.12
CA GLN A 543 -17.48 -12.94 -23.69
C GLN A 543 -18.43 -14.04 -23.17
N TRP A 544 -18.50 -14.21 -21.84
CA TRP A 544 -19.35 -15.18 -21.14
C TRP A 544 -19.03 -16.64 -21.43
N THR A 545 -17.87 -16.92 -22.03
CA THR A 545 -17.35 -18.26 -22.31
C THR A 545 -15.97 -18.45 -21.68
N PRO A 546 -15.60 -19.67 -21.24
CA PRO A 546 -14.24 -19.98 -20.86
C PRO A 546 -13.28 -19.93 -22.06
N ILE A 547 -12.20 -19.17 -21.93
CA ILE A 547 -11.16 -18.93 -22.93
C ILE A 547 -9.87 -19.54 -22.42
N ALA A 548 -9.33 -20.52 -23.13
CA ALA A 548 -8.02 -21.10 -22.80
C ALA A 548 -6.90 -20.24 -23.38
N VAL A 549 -6.15 -19.55 -22.51
CA VAL A 549 -5.00 -18.72 -22.91
C VAL A 549 -3.73 -19.57 -22.78
N PRO A 550 -2.96 -19.79 -23.87
CA PRO A 550 -1.71 -20.53 -23.81
C PRO A 550 -0.61 -19.70 -23.12
N ALA A 551 0.47 -20.37 -22.70
CA ALA A 551 1.68 -19.66 -22.28
C ALA A 551 2.23 -18.80 -23.43
N GLY A 552 2.59 -17.55 -23.12
CA GLY A 552 2.96 -16.51 -24.08
C GLY A 552 1.78 -15.77 -24.70
N GLY A 553 0.54 -16.25 -24.52
CA GLY A 553 -0.67 -15.64 -25.08
C GLY A 553 -1.00 -14.29 -24.46
N GLU A 554 -1.61 -13.42 -25.26
CA GLU A 554 -2.01 -12.07 -24.88
C GLU A 554 -3.54 -11.91 -24.95
N LEU A 555 -4.17 -11.64 -23.81
CA LEU A 555 -5.59 -11.34 -23.70
C LEU A 555 -5.78 -9.82 -23.62
N ALA A 556 -6.56 -9.24 -24.53
CA ALA A 556 -6.94 -7.83 -24.50
C ALA A 556 -8.45 -7.69 -24.31
N VAL A 557 -8.86 -6.87 -23.34
CA VAL A 557 -10.26 -6.46 -23.13
C VAL A 557 -10.36 -4.98 -23.48
N GLY A 558 -11.06 -4.65 -24.56
CA GLY A 558 -11.18 -3.28 -25.03
C GLY A 558 -12.16 -2.43 -24.22
N ALA A 559 -12.46 -1.25 -24.75
CA ALA A 559 -13.48 -0.35 -24.19
C ALA A 559 -14.89 -0.92 -24.39
N ILE A 560 -15.76 -0.68 -23.40
CA ILE A 560 -17.18 -1.03 -23.47
C ILE A 560 -17.81 -0.35 -24.69
N SER A 561 -18.56 -1.13 -25.47
CA SER A 561 -18.98 -0.72 -26.81
C SER A 561 -20.21 0.19 -26.85
N ASP A 562 -21.16 0.00 -25.94
CA ASP A 562 -22.43 0.75 -25.94
C ASP A 562 -22.96 1.00 -24.53
N ALA A 563 -23.42 -0.04 -23.82
CA ALA A 563 -24.08 0.08 -22.51
C ALA A 563 -23.31 -0.62 -21.37
N GLY A 564 -23.55 -0.17 -20.15
CA GLY A 564 -22.83 -0.63 -18.96
C GLY A 564 -21.56 0.19 -18.67
N ALA A 565 -20.90 -0.15 -17.57
CA ALA A 565 -19.71 0.55 -17.07
C ALA A 565 -18.56 -0.39 -16.67
N ARG A 566 -18.81 -1.68 -16.46
CA ARG A 566 -17.80 -2.62 -15.96
C ARG A 566 -17.79 -3.96 -16.67
N THR A 567 -16.59 -4.47 -16.91
CA THR A 567 -16.32 -5.86 -17.28
C THR A 567 -15.49 -6.54 -16.20
N TYR A 568 -15.52 -7.88 -16.18
CA TYR A 568 -14.75 -8.66 -15.23
C TYR A 568 -13.90 -9.69 -15.95
N ILE A 569 -12.67 -9.90 -15.49
CA ILE A 569 -11.80 -10.99 -15.93
C ILE A 569 -11.60 -11.94 -14.75
N LEU A 570 -12.11 -13.16 -14.91
CA LEU A 570 -12.04 -14.21 -13.90
C LEU A 570 -11.04 -15.28 -14.37
N PHE A 571 -10.34 -15.91 -13.43
CA PHE A 571 -9.27 -16.87 -13.71
C PHE A 571 -9.62 -18.21 -13.07
N GLN A 572 -9.46 -19.32 -13.79
CA GLN A 572 -9.70 -20.63 -13.21
C GLN A 572 -8.73 -20.86 -12.04
N GLY A 573 -9.26 -21.14 -10.85
CA GLY A 573 -8.48 -21.16 -9.59
C GLY A 573 -8.34 -19.81 -8.87
N GLY A 574 -8.70 -18.69 -9.51
CA GLY A 574 -8.57 -17.33 -8.97
C GLY A 574 -7.17 -16.74 -9.12
N LEU A 575 -6.96 -15.56 -8.53
CA LEU A 575 -5.65 -14.94 -8.36
C LEU A 575 -5.12 -15.22 -6.95
N ASP A 576 -3.82 -15.51 -6.84
CA ASP A 576 -3.12 -15.61 -5.55
C ASP A 576 -2.66 -14.21 -5.12
N VAL A 577 -3.49 -13.54 -4.32
CA VAL A 577 -3.28 -12.17 -3.84
C VAL A 577 -3.41 -12.15 -2.31
N PRO A 578 -2.49 -11.49 -1.58
CA PRO A 578 -2.61 -11.37 -0.13
C PRO A 578 -3.93 -10.74 0.29
N THR A 579 -4.55 -11.30 1.34
CA THR A 579 -5.77 -10.73 1.91
C THR A 579 -5.42 -9.72 2.99
N PHE A 580 -6.26 -8.69 3.14
CA PHE A 580 -6.22 -7.76 4.25
C PHE A 580 -7.61 -7.70 4.88
N LEU A 581 -7.68 -7.94 6.20
CA LEU A 581 -8.94 -8.09 6.92
C LEU A 581 -9.90 -9.11 6.26
N GLY A 582 -9.35 -10.24 5.81
CA GLY A 582 -10.12 -11.37 5.29
C GLY A 582 -10.53 -11.31 3.81
N SER A 583 -10.11 -10.28 3.05
CA SER A 583 -10.47 -10.12 1.64
C SER A 583 -9.31 -9.59 0.79
N ALA A 584 -9.26 -10.02 -0.47
CA ALA A 584 -8.35 -9.54 -1.52
C ALA A 584 -8.89 -8.31 -2.26
N SER A 585 -10.10 -7.83 -1.94
CA SER A 585 -10.71 -6.67 -2.59
C SER A 585 -9.91 -5.40 -2.38
N THR A 586 -9.74 -4.62 -3.44
CA THR A 586 -8.97 -3.38 -3.45
C THR A 586 -9.86 -2.20 -3.06
N PHE A 587 -9.42 -1.41 -2.08
CA PHE A 587 -9.97 -0.09 -1.76
C PHE A 587 -8.87 0.99 -1.96
N PRO A 588 -8.76 1.56 -3.18
CA PRO A 588 -7.68 2.49 -3.53
C PRO A 588 -7.54 3.70 -2.61
N PRO A 589 -8.63 4.41 -2.22
CA PRO A 589 -8.52 5.55 -1.33
C PRO A 589 -7.87 5.22 0.03
N GLY A 590 -8.09 3.99 0.53
CA GLY A 590 -7.48 3.51 1.76
C GLY A 590 -6.14 2.80 1.59
N ARG A 591 -5.65 2.63 0.35
CA ARG A 591 -4.45 1.85 0.00
C ARG A 591 -4.41 0.44 0.60
N ILE A 592 -5.54 -0.29 0.55
CA ILE A 592 -5.67 -1.60 1.21
C ILE A 592 -6.28 -2.67 0.29
N GLY A 593 -5.74 -3.88 0.35
CA GLY A 593 -6.16 -5.04 -0.45
C GLY A 593 -5.63 -5.05 -1.88
N GLY A 594 -6.04 -6.03 -2.67
CA GLY A 594 -5.52 -6.21 -4.02
C GLY A 594 -4.01 -6.43 -4.09
N TYR A 595 -3.42 -6.10 -5.25
CA TYR A 595 -1.99 -6.29 -5.49
C TYR A 595 -1.13 -5.34 -4.64
N THR A 596 -1.45 -4.04 -4.67
CA THR A 596 -0.68 -2.94 -4.05
C THR A 596 -1.54 -1.98 -3.22
N GLY A 597 -2.80 -2.31 -2.98
CA GLY A 597 -3.76 -1.37 -2.38
C GLY A 597 -4.33 -0.36 -3.39
N ASP A 598 -3.98 -0.43 -4.67
CA ASP A 598 -4.33 0.54 -5.71
C ASP A 598 -4.71 -0.17 -7.02
N GLN A 599 -5.11 0.59 -8.03
CA GLN A 599 -5.34 0.09 -9.39
C GLN A 599 -4.07 -0.49 -10.02
N LEU A 600 -4.25 -1.45 -10.94
CA LEU A 600 -3.14 -2.03 -11.69
C LEU A 600 -2.44 -1.00 -12.57
N ARG A 601 -1.14 -1.21 -12.78
CA ARG A 601 -0.26 -0.38 -13.60
C ARG A 601 0.46 -1.23 -14.64
N ALA A 602 0.91 -0.59 -15.71
CA ALA A 602 1.75 -1.27 -16.70
C ALA A 602 3.04 -1.77 -16.02
N GLY A 603 3.34 -3.05 -16.21
CA GLY A 603 4.46 -3.71 -15.56
C GLY A 603 4.13 -4.41 -14.25
N ASP A 604 2.92 -4.27 -13.70
CA ASP A 604 2.50 -5.09 -12.56
C ASP A 604 2.45 -6.58 -12.93
N ARG A 605 2.62 -7.44 -11.92
CA ARG A 605 2.63 -8.89 -12.06
C ARG A 605 1.61 -9.52 -11.14
N LEU A 606 0.64 -10.21 -11.72
CA LEU A 606 -0.33 -11.01 -10.98
C LEU A 606 0.09 -12.48 -10.97
N LEU A 607 -0.26 -13.19 -9.90
CA LEU A 607 0.01 -14.62 -9.74
C LEU A 607 -1.30 -15.40 -9.96
N PRO A 608 -1.38 -16.30 -10.95
CA PRO A 608 -2.52 -17.19 -11.08
C PRO A 608 -2.45 -18.26 -9.99
N ALA A 609 -3.57 -18.54 -9.32
CA ALA A 609 -3.67 -19.64 -8.38
C ALA A 609 -3.91 -20.97 -9.11
N ALA A 610 -3.47 -22.08 -8.50
CA ALA A 610 -3.71 -23.40 -9.06
C ALA A 610 -5.22 -23.76 -8.97
N PRO A 611 -5.83 -24.32 -10.04
CA PRO A 611 -7.22 -24.75 -9.99
C PRO A 611 -7.47 -25.79 -8.90
N VAL A 612 -8.52 -25.59 -8.10
CA VAL A 612 -8.94 -26.54 -7.05
C VAL A 612 -10.18 -27.29 -7.52
N GLY A 613 -10.05 -28.61 -7.70
CA GLY A 613 -11.16 -29.49 -8.08
C GLY A 613 -11.20 -29.87 -9.56
N ALA A 614 -12.23 -30.65 -9.94
CA ALA A 614 -12.37 -31.25 -11.26
C ALA A 614 -13.56 -30.69 -12.07
N ALA A 615 -14.15 -29.56 -11.64
CA ALA A 615 -15.26 -28.94 -12.34
C ALA A 615 -14.82 -28.48 -13.73
N VAL A 616 -15.60 -28.83 -14.75
CA VAL A 616 -15.28 -28.51 -16.15
C VAL A 616 -15.83 -27.12 -16.47
N PRO A 617 -14.98 -26.19 -16.94
CA PRO A 617 -15.44 -24.87 -17.38
C PRO A 617 -16.54 -24.98 -18.44
N ALA A 618 -17.58 -24.17 -18.32
CA ALA A 618 -18.71 -24.10 -19.26
C ALA A 618 -19.20 -22.66 -19.44
N PRO A 619 -19.75 -22.29 -20.61
CA PRO A 619 -20.34 -20.98 -20.82
C PRO A 619 -21.46 -20.64 -19.82
N VAL A 620 -21.59 -19.36 -19.47
CA VAL A 620 -22.74 -18.88 -18.70
C VAL A 620 -24.01 -19.04 -19.53
N PRO A 621 -25.08 -19.71 -19.01
CA PRO A 621 -26.35 -19.85 -19.72
C PRO A 621 -26.94 -18.49 -20.13
N LEU A 622 -27.51 -18.40 -21.33
CA LEU A 622 -28.03 -17.13 -21.86
C LEU A 622 -29.14 -16.54 -20.97
N GLU A 623 -29.95 -17.40 -20.36
CA GLU A 623 -31.03 -17.02 -19.46
C GLU A 623 -30.56 -16.43 -18.13
N ASP A 624 -29.30 -16.68 -17.74
CA ASP A 624 -28.70 -16.16 -16.51
C ASP A 624 -27.90 -14.87 -16.77
N ARG A 625 -27.61 -14.55 -18.04
CA ARG A 625 -26.83 -13.35 -18.39
C ARG A 625 -27.67 -12.08 -18.16
N PRO A 626 -27.12 -11.05 -17.47
CA PRO A 626 -27.78 -9.77 -17.31
C PRO A 626 -27.96 -9.04 -18.64
N ALA A 627 -28.99 -8.20 -18.70
CA ALA A 627 -29.23 -7.28 -19.81
C ALA A 627 -28.65 -5.90 -19.48
N PHE A 628 -27.97 -5.29 -20.45
CA PHE A 628 -27.37 -3.96 -20.34
C PHE A 628 -28.12 -2.97 -21.22
N GLY A 629 -28.31 -1.74 -20.73
CA GLY A 629 -28.97 -0.67 -21.47
C GLY A 629 -28.70 0.71 -20.83
N HIS A 630 -29.48 1.71 -21.23
CA HIS A 630 -29.42 3.08 -20.70
C HIS A 630 -30.62 3.46 -19.82
N GLU A 631 -31.62 2.60 -19.76
CA GLU A 631 -32.81 2.76 -18.92
C GLU A 631 -32.84 1.63 -17.91
N TRP A 632 -32.69 1.98 -16.64
CA TRP A 632 -32.58 1.03 -15.54
C TRP A 632 -33.77 1.12 -14.62
N THR A 633 -34.31 -0.03 -14.22
CA THR A 633 -35.25 -0.14 -13.12
C THR A 633 -34.57 -0.87 -11.97
N LEU A 634 -34.52 -0.23 -10.81
CA LEU A 634 -33.94 -0.76 -9.58
C LEU A 634 -35.06 -1.13 -8.60
N ALA A 635 -35.15 -2.40 -8.23
CA ALA A 635 -36.00 -2.87 -7.15
C ALA A 635 -35.47 -2.32 -5.82
N VAL A 636 -36.35 -1.67 -5.05
CA VAL A 636 -36.01 -1.06 -3.76
C VAL A 636 -36.97 -1.50 -2.66
N THR A 637 -36.52 -1.51 -1.42
CA THR A 637 -37.38 -1.64 -0.24
C THR A 637 -37.52 -0.29 0.45
N PRO A 638 -38.75 0.14 0.84
CA PRO A 638 -38.93 1.34 1.65
C PRO A 638 -38.19 1.22 2.98
N GLY A 639 -37.51 2.31 3.40
CA GLY A 639 -36.76 2.37 4.65
C GLY A 639 -35.28 2.76 4.51
N PRO A 640 -34.63 3.25 5.58
CA PRO A 640 -35.19 3.36 6.93
C PRO A 640 -36.00 4.64 7.23
N GLN A 641 -35.80 5.75 6.51
CA GLN A 641 -36.46 7.04 6.81
C GLN A 641 -37.41 7.53 5.70
N PRO A 642 -38.49 6.81 5.36
CA PRO A 642 -39.46 7.25 4.35
C PRO A 642 -40.45 8.27 4.93
N ALA A 643 -41.56 8.49 4.22
CA ALA A 643 -42.70 9.23 4.73
C ALA A 643 -43.39 8.52 5.92
N PRO A 644 -44.07 9.25 6.83
CA PRO A 644 -44.28 10.71 6.84
C PRO A 644 -43.21 11.47 7.66
N HIS A 645 -42.16 10.80 8.15
CA HIS A 645 -41.25 11.37 9.15
C HIS A 645 -40.27 12.39 8.57
N TYR A 646 -39.70 12.10 7.40
CA TYR A 646 -38.73 12.96 6.72
C TYR A 646 -39.27 13.49 5.39
N PHE A 647 -39.94 12.62 4.65
CA PHE A 647 -40.57 12.93 3.36
C PHE A 647 -42.08 12.99 3.52
N THR A 648 -42.78 13.71 2.65
CA THR A 648 -44.23 13.60 2.57
C THR A 648 -44.64 12.38 1.72
N VAL A 649 -45.85 11.86 1.90
CA VAL A 649 -46.36 10.75 1.06
C VAL A 649 -46.38 11.13 -0.42
N GLU A 650 -46.79 12.37 -0.73
CA GLU A 650 -46.84 12.92 -2.09
C GLU A 650 -45.44 13.02 -2.71
N ASP A 651 -44.42 13.31 -1.90
CA ASP A 651 -43.03 13.33 -2.34
C ASP A 651 -42.51 11.93 -2.66
N MET A 652 -42.81 10.95 -1.80
CA MET A 652 -42.46 9.55 -2.06
C MET A 652 -43.10 9.03 -3.35
N GLU A 653 -44.36 9.38 -3.63
CA GLU A 653 -45.02 9.07 -4.90
C GLU A 653 -44.29 9.70 -6.10
N ARG A 654 -43.82 10.95 -5.96
CA ARG A 654 -43.04 11.64 -7.00
C ARG A 654 -41.68 10.99 -7.21
N ILE A 655 -40.97 10.64 -6.14
CA ILE A 655 -39.64 10.02 -6.21
C ILE A 655 -39.70 8.68 -6.94
N TYR A 656 -40.70 7.84 -6.65
CA TYR A 656 -40.88 6.55 -7.32
C TYR A 656 -41.39 6.67 -8.76
N ALA A 657 -42.11 7.74 -9.10
CA ALA A 657 -42.60 7.99 -10.46
C ALA A 657 -41.57 8.68 -11.37
N ALA A 658 -40.51 9.26 -10.80
CA ALA A 658 -39.54 10.05 -11.53
C ALA A 658 -38.52 9.20 -12.29
N ASP A 659 -38.07 9.77 -13.41
CA ASP A 659 -36.89 9.33 -14.15
C ASP A 659 -35.70 10.16 -13.68
N TRP A 660 -34.73 9.48 -13.08
CA TRP A 660 -33.52 10.07 -12.52
C TRP A 660 -32.38 9.93 -13.52
N SER A 661 -31.57 10.98 -13.72
CA SER A 661 -30.39 10.91 -14.60
C SER A 661 -29.11 10.72 -13.80
N VAL A 662 -28.21 9.85 -14.25
CA VAL A 662 -26.92 9.62 -13.60
C VAL A 662 -25.94 10.76 -13.90
N GLN A 663 -25.40 11.37 -12.86
CA GLN A 663 -24.42 12.47 -12.98
C GLN A 663 -23.01 11.99 -13.37
N VAL A 664 -22.17 12.93 -13.83
CA VAL A 664 -20.78 12.68 -14.25
C VAL A 664 -19.87 12.18 -13.13
N HIS A 665 -20.16 12.49 -11.85
CA HIS A 665 -19.32 12.12 -10.71
C HIS A 665 -19.65 10.75 -10.07
N ALA A 666 -20.32 9.86 -10.80
CA ALA A 666 -20.65 8.50 -10.35
C ALA A 666 -19.40 7.60 -10.22
N GLY A 667 -19.29 6.81 -9.14
CA GLY A 667 -18.16 5.90 -8.95
C GLY A 667 -18.41 4.86 -7.86
N ARG A 668 -17.36 4.15 -7.43
CA ARG A 668 -17.48 3.06 -6.43
C ARG A 668 -17.98 3.54 -5.06
N SER A 669 -17.71 4.80 -4.69
CA SER A 669 -18.26 5.41 -3.47
C SER A 669 -19.77 5.64 -3.54
N GLY A 670 -20.30 5.79 -4.75
CA GLY A 670 -21.72 6.01 -5.00
C GLY A 670 -22.02 6.69 -6.33
N VAL A 671 -23.28 6.56 -6.77
CA VAL A 671 -23.81 7.09 -8.02
C VAL A 671 -24.73 8.28 -7.70
N ARG A 672 -24.32 9.49 -8.07
CA ARG A 672 -25.14 10.70 -7.89
C ARG A 672 -26.21 10.79 -8.97
N LEU A 673 -27.36 11.34 -8.61
CA LEU A 673 -28.55 11.40 -9.48
C LEU A 673 -29.15 12.80 -9.53
N ASP A 674 -29.57 13.20 -10.73
CA ASP A 674 -30.43 14.36 -10.98
C ASP A 674 -31.90 13.94 -11.07
N GLY A 675 -32.78 14.71 -10.45
CA GLY A 675 -34.21 14.47 -10.51
C GLY A 675 -35.01 15.46 -9.65
N PRO A 676 -36.25 15.14 -9.27
CA PRO A 676 -37.10 16.06 -8.52
C PRO A 676 -36.50 16.38 -7.14
N ARG A 677 -36.52 17.67 -6.77
CA ARG A 677 -36.19 18.11 -5.41
C ARG A 677 -37.19 17.53 -4.39
N PRO A 678 -36.71 17.06 -3.23
CA PRO A 678 -37.57 16.57 -2.16
C PRO A 678 -38.52 17.62 -1.60
N GLN A 679 -39.65 17.16 -1.08
CA GLN A 679 -40.55 17.92 -0.22
C GLN A 679 -40.52 17.32 1.18
N TRP A 680 -39.78 18.02 2.04
CA TRP A 680 -39.54 17.61 3.42
C TRP A 680 -40.80 17.76 4.29
N ALA A 681 -41.05 16.76 5.14
CA ALA A 681 -42.14 16.77 6.13
C ALA A 681 -41.82 17.62 7.38
N ARG A 682 -40.58 18.10 7.48
CA ARG A 682 -40.06 18.90 8.59
C ARG A 682 -39.32 20.13 8.08
N THR A 683 -39.11 21.11 8.95
CA THR A 683 -38.50 22.41 8.62
C THR A 683 -36.99 22.45 8.79
N ASP A 684 -36.42 21.56 9.61
CA ASP A 684 -34.98 21.47 9.88
C ASP A 684 -34.62 20.12 10.53
N GLY A 685 -33.33 19.88 10.77
CA GLY A 685 -32.79 18.69 11.42
C GLY A 685 -32.50 18.85 12.91
N GLY A 686 -32.90 19.96 13.56
CA GLY A 686 -32.61 20.22 14.96
C GLY A 686 -31.12 20.26 15.30
N GLU A 687 -30.72 19.57 16.38
CA GLU A 687 -29.32 19.50 16.86
C GLU A 687 -28.36 18.80 15.87
N ALA A 688 -28.89 18.07 14.89
CA ALA A 688 -28.09 17.37 13.88
C ALA A 688 -27.70 18.24 12.68
N GLY A 689 -28.36 19.39 12.49
CA GLY A 689 -28.05 20.32 11.41
C GLY A 689 -29.26 21.16 10.95
N LEU A 690 -28.97 22.22 10.20
CA LEU A 690 -29.98 23.17 9.73
C LEU A 690 -30.84 22.64 8.58
N HIS A 691 -30.37 21.64 7.83
CA HIS A 691 -31.10 21.12 6.67
C HIS A 691 -32.15 20.07 7.09
N PRO A 692 -33.37 20.05 6.51
CA PRO A 692 -34.40 19.04 6.79
C PRO A 692 -34.04 17.60 6.43
N SER A 693 -32.89 17.33 5.81
CA SER A 693 -32.38 15.96 5.62
C SER A 693 -31.46 15.50 6.74
N ASN A 694 -30.99 16.40 7.61
CA ASN A 694 -30.02 16.10 8.65
C ASN A 694 -30.59 15.28 9.81
N LEU A 695 -29.94 14.18 10.16
CA LEU A 695 -30.26 13.34 11.32
C LEU A 695 -29.02 13.12 12.17
N HIS A 696 -29.20 12.74 13.45
CA HIS A 696 -28.07 12.32 14.28
C HIS A 696 -27.40 11.12 13.63
N ASP A 697 -26.08 11.20 13.43
CA ASP A 697 -25.40 10.31 12.52
C ASP A 697 -25.68 8.83 12.83
N ASN A 698 -26.13 8.11 11.79
CA ASN A 698 -26.48 6.71 11.84
C ASN A 698 -25.76 5.95 10.71
N PRO A 699 -25.70 4.62 10.81
CA PRO A 699 -25.05 3.81 9.79
C PRO A 699 -25.98 3.61 8.59
N TYR A 700 -25.38 3.54 7.42
CA TYR A 700 -26.04 3.30 6.14
C TYR A 700 -25.90 1.84 5.70
N SER A 701 -26.81 1.42 4.83
CA SER A 701 -26.68 0.17 4.07
C SER A 701 -26.02 0.44 2.71
N VAL A 702 -25.23 -0.51 2.22
CA VAL A 702 -24.78 -0.49 0.82
C VAL A 702 -26.01 -0.53 -0.10
N GLY A 703 -26.01 0.30 -1.14
CA GLY A 703 -27.14 0.46 -2.07
C GLY A 703 -28.29 1.33 -1.54
N THR A 704 -28.16 1.95 -0.37
CA THR A 704 -29.16 2.91 0.10
C THR A 704 -29.13 4.20 -0.72
N VAL A 705 -30.30 4.82 -0.93
CA VAL A 705 -30.36 6.17 -1.53
C VAL A 705 -30.26 7.19 -0.43
N ASN A 706 -29.13 7.88 -0.36
CA ASN A 706 -28.84 8.89 0.64
C ASN A 706 -29.11 10.30 0.08
N PHE A 707 -29.89 11.12 0.79
CA PHE A 707 -30.16 12.50 0.40
C PHE A 707 -29.23 13.48 1.11
N THR A 708 -28.07 13.76 0.49
CA THR A 708 -27.11 14.76 0.99
C THR A 708 -27.62 16.16 0.69
N GLY A 709 -28.39 16.73 1.61
CA GLY A 709 -29.20 17.91 1.30
C GLY A 709 -30.40 17.52 0.43
N ASP A 710 -30.58 18.21 -0.69
CA ASP A 710 -31.65 17.94 -1.67
C ASP A 710 -31.20 17.01 -2.82
N THR A 711 -29.93 16.63 -2.87
CA THR A 711 -29.36 15.80 -3.94
C THR A 711 -29.19 14.35 -3.49
N PRO A 712 -29.78 13.37 -4.19
CA PRO A 712 -29.61 11.96 -3.85
C PRO A 712 -28.32 11.36 -4.41
N ALA A 713 -27.79 10.38 -3.67
CA ALA A 713 -26.71 9.50 -4.11
C ALA A 713 -27.03 8.04 -3.71
N LEU A 714 -26.91 7.13 -4.67
CA LEU A 714 -26.91 5.68 -4.43
C LEU A 714 -25.56 5.28 -3.85
N LEU A 715 -25.49 4.84 -2.60
CA LEU A 715 -24.22 4.48 -1.98
C LEU A 715 -23.69 3.16 -2.56
N GLY A 716 -22.45 3.20 -3.06
CA GLY A 716 -21.77 2.03 -3.62
C GLY A 716 -21.02 1.21 -2.56
N PRO A 717 -20.34 0.14 -2.98
CA PRO A 717 -19.59 -0.73 -2.07
C PRO A 717 -18.38 -0.04 -1.40
N ASP A 718 -17.82 1.02 -1.99
CA ASP A 718 -16.77 1.85 -1.36
C ASP A 718 -17.38 3.10 -0.68
N GLY A 719 -18.70 3.08 -0.46
CA GLY A 719 -19.45 4.18 0.13
C GLY A 719 -19.16 4.37 1.63
N PRO A 720 -19.59 5.50 2.19
CA PRO A 720 -19.41 5.80 3.60
C PRO A 720 -20.29 4.91 4.48
N SER A 721 -19.77 4.52 5.64
CA SER A 721 -20.51 3.70 6.60
C SER A 721 -21.49 4.49 7.46
N LEU A 722 -21.03 5.57 8.08
CA LEU A 722 -21.77 6.36 9.04
C LEU A 722 -21.95 7.78 8.48
N GLY A 723 -23.13 8.35 8.68
CA GLY A 723 -23.39 9.72 8.29
C GLY A 723 -24.72 10.26 8.77
N GLY A 724 -24.96 11.54 8.47
CA GLY A 724 -26.04 12.32 9.08
C GLY A 724 -27.18 12.73 8.13
N PHE A 725 -27.56 11.90 7.17
CA PHE A 725 -28.56 12.23 6.15
C PHE A 725 -29.63 11.14 6.01
N ALA A 726 -30.87 11.54 5.73
CA ALA A 726 -32.00 10.62 5.58
C ALA A 726 -31.90 9.72 4.34
N CYS A 727 -32.27 8.45 4.52
CA CYS A 727 -32.34 7.44 3.47
C CYS A 727 -33.77 6.87 3.36
N PRO A 728 -34.56 7.23 2.34
CA PRO A 728 -35.96 6.79 2.26
C PRO A 728 -36.15 5.34 1.78
N PHE A 729 -35.18 4.76 1.07
CA PHE A 729 -35.25 3.38 0.56
C PHE A 729 -33.85 2.84 0.21
N THR A 730 -33.77 1.52 0.10
CA THR A 730 -32.53 0.79 -0.22
C THR A 730 -32.74 -0.19 -1.38
N VAL A 731 -31.82 -0.20 -2.34
CA VAL A 731 -31.81 -1.15 -3.46
C VAL A 731 -31.66 -2.58 -2.93
N THR A 732 -32.47 -3.50 -3.44
CA THR A 732 -32.43 -4.89 -2.99
C THR A 732 -31.10 -5.54 -3.36
N THR A 733 -30.62 -6.46 -2.54
CA THR A 733 -29.38 -7.23 -2.78
C THR A 733 -29.32 -7.82 -4.20
N SER A 734 -30.45 -8.30 -4.73
CA SER A 734 -30.60 -8.87 -6.07
C SER A 734 -30.40 -7.88 -7.23
N ASP A 735 -30.56 -6.58 -6.98
CA ASP A 735 -30.44 -5.51 -7.97
C ASP A 735 -29.22 -4.62 -7.73
N ARG A 736 -28.46 -4.84 -6.64
CA ARG A 736 -27.23 -4.08 -6.34
C ARG A 736 -26.23 -4.12 -7.49
N TRP A 737 -26.17 -5.23 -8.23
CA TRP A 737 -25.28 -5.36 -9.37
C TRP A 737 -25.50 -4.30 -10.46
N LYS A 738 -26.74 -3.82 -10.62
CA LYS A 738 -27.08 -2.79 -11.60
C LYS A 738 -26.36 -1.47 -11.32
N LEU A 739 -26.07 -1.16 -10.04
CA LEU A 739 -25.33 0.05 -9.65
C LEU A 739 -23.93 0.04 -10.27
N GLY A 740 -23.29 -1.12 -10.37
CA GLY A 740 -22.00 -1.28 -11.02
C GLY A 740 -22.01 -1.07 -12.53
N GLN A 741 -23.19 -1.05 -13.16
CA GLN A 741 -23.35 -0.86 -14.60
C GLN A 741 -23.94 0.50 -14.97
N LEU A 742 -24.41 1.29 -14.00
CA LEU A 742 -24.82 2.66 -14.22
C LEU A 742 -23.63 3.50 -14.69
N ARG A 743 -23.84 4.29 -15.75
CA ARG A 743 -22.87 5.26 -16.24
C ARG A 743 -23.48 6.66 -16.38
N PRO A 744 -22.66 7.74 -16.43
CA PRO A 744 -23.15 9.09 -16.66
C PRO A 744 -24.09 9.20 -17.88
N GLY A 745 -25.24 9.84 -17.67
CA GLY A 745 -26.30 10.01 -18.67
C GLY A 745 -27.37 8.91 -18.70
N ASP A 746 -27.17 7.77 -18.02
CA ASP A 746 -28.22 6.75 -17.91
C ASP A 746 -29.45 7.29 -17.15
N THR A 747 -30.61 6.70 -17.43
CA THR A 747 -31.87 6.97 -16.73
C THR A 747 -32.19 5.84 -15.77
N VAL A 748 -32.58 6.17 -14.54
CA VAL A 748 -32.87 5.25 -13.45
C VAL A 748 -34.28 5.50 -12.91
N ARG A 749 -35.05 4.45 -12.70
CA ARG A 749 -36.33 4.48 -11.98
C ARG A 749 -36.30 3.51 -10.80
N PHE A 750 -36.83 3.95 -9.66
CA PHE A 750 -36.93 3.12 -8.47
C PHE A 750 -38.29 2.45 -8.40
N LEU A 751 -38.29 1.12 -8.23
CA LEU A 751 -39.49 0.31 -8.13
C LEU A 751 -39.58 -0.34 -6.75
N PRO A 752 -40.44 0.16 -5.85
CA PRO A 752 -40.60 -0.45 -4.54
C PRO A 752 -41.13 -1.88 -4.65
N VAL A 753 -40.57 -2.81 -3.88
CA VAL A 753 -40.99 -4.22 -3.83
C VAL A 753 -41.23 -4.69 -2.39
N SER A 754 -41.97 -5.79 -2.25
CA SER A 754 -42.19 -6.45 -0.95
C SER A 754 -41.00 -7.33 -0.55
N GLU A 755 -40.88 -7.69 0.73
CA GLU A 755 -39.87 -8.65 1.23
C GLU A 755 -39.91 -9.99 0.46
N THR A 756 -41.10 -10.55 0.26
CA THR A 756 -41.29 -11.81 -0.49
C THR A 756 -40.83 -11.70 -1.94
N GLU A 757 -40.97 -10.52 -2.53
CA GLU A 757 -40.53 -10.28 -3.90
C GLU A 757 -39.01 -10.10 -3.97
N ALA A 758 -38.39 -9.43 -2.97
CA ALA A 758 -36.94 -9.39 -2.84
C ALA A 758 -36.33 -10.80 -2.69
N ASP A 759 -36.94 -11.67 -1.87
CA ASP A 759 -36.53 -13.08 -1.75
C ASP A 759 -36.60 -13.82 -3.11
N ARG A 760 -37.68 -13.59 -3.88
CA ARG A 760 -37.84 -14.18 -5.22
C ARG A 760 -36.76 -13.69 -6.18
N LEU A 761 -36.42 -12.41 -6.13
CA LEU A 761 -35.40 -11.79 -6.98
C LEU A 761 -33.99 -12.24 -6.58
N ARG A 762 -33.67 -12.43 -5.29
CA ARG A 762 -32.37 -13.02 -4.89
C ARG A 762 -32.15 -14.39 -5.50
N ALA A 763 -33.19 -15.24 -5.49
CA ALA A 763 -33.12 -16.57 -6.09
C ALA A 763 -33.04 -16.53 -7.64
N LYS A 764 -33.49 -15.44 -8.28
CA LYS A 764 -33.49 -15.25 -9.74
C LYS A 764 -33.23 -13.77 -10.11
N PRO A 765 -31.97 -13.29 -10.03
CA PRO A 765 -31.64 -11.85 -10.13
C PRO A 765 -32.03 -11.17 -11.45
N VAL A 766 -32.14 -11.94 -12.53
CA VAL A 766 -32.51 -11.43 -13.87
C VAL A 766 -34.03 -11.38 -14.12
N ALA A 767 -34.85 -11.80 -13.15
CA ALA A 767 -36.30 -11.77 -13.30
C ALA A 767 -36.86 -10.34 -13.17
N ALA A 768 -37.93 -10.03 -13.91
CA ALA A 768 -38.59 -8.73 -13.79
C ALA A 768 -39.24 -8.56 -12.40
N PRO A 769 -39.06 -7.41 -11.72
CA PRO A 769 -39.62 -7.16 -10.39
C PRO A 769 -41.13 -6.84 -10.44
N VAL A 770 -41.85 -7.19 -9.37
CA VAL A 770 -43.27 -6.88 -9.18
C VAL A 770 -43.42 -5.73 -8.17
N PRO A 771 -44.08 -4.61 -8.54
CA PRO A 771 -44.18 -3.44 -7.67
C PRO A 771 -45.07 -3.67 -6.44
N LEU A 772 -44.67 -3.07 -5.33
CA LEU A 772 -45.44 -2.98 -4.09
C LEU A 772 -46.56 -1.94 -4.23
N VAL A 773 -47.79 -2.34 -3.89
CA VAL A 773 -48.96 -1.45 -3.91
C VAL A 773 -48.90 -0.48 -2.73
N ASN A 774 -49.18 0.80 -2.98
CA ASN A 774 -49.16 1.88 -1.96
C ASN A 774 -47.83 2.06 -1.22
N ALA A 775 -46.71 1.76 -1.87
CA ALA A 775 -45.38 1.81 -1.26
C ALA A 775 -45.00 3.17 -0.64
N ALA A 776 -45.53 4.29 -1.16
CA ALA A 776 -45.31 5.63 -0.62
C ALA A 776 -45.88 5.84 0.81
N ARG A 777 -46.73 4.92 1.28
CA ARG A 777 -47.33 4.92 2.62
C ARG A 777 -46.70 3.88 3.55
N ASP A 778 -45.69 3.12 3.11
CA ASP A 778 -44.95 2.21 3.97
C ASP A 778 -43.96 3.02 4.82
N GLU A 779 -44.18 3.07 6.13
CA GLU A 779 -43.34 3.79 7.10
C GLU A 779 -42.02 3.05 7.41
N ALA A 780 -41.82 1.87 6.81
CA ALA A 780 -40.69 0.97 7.01
C ALA A 780 -40.51 0.45 8.44
N THR A 781 -41.52 0.62 9.31
CA THR A 781 -41.50 0.12 10.69
C THR A 781 -41.81 -1.38 10.72
N LEU A 782 -40.83 -2.19 11.12
CA LEU A 782 -40.96 -3.64 11.30
C LEU A 782 -41.58 -4.00 12.65
N ALA A 783 -41.16 -3.29 13.70
CA ALA A 783 -41.69 -3.39 15.06
C ALA A 783 -41.40 -2.10 15.82
N ALA A 784 -42.14 -1.85 16.91
CA ALA A 784 -41.88 -0.74 17.81
C ALA A 784 -42.18 -1.15 19.26
N ILE A 785 -41.47 -0.53 20.20
CA ILE A 785 -41.66 -0.70 21.64
C ILE A 785 -41.85 0.70 22.23
N ASP A 786 -42.95 0.90 22.96
CA ASP A 786 -43.20 2.16 23.66
C ASP A 786 -42.21 2.35 24.82
N ALA A 787 -41.91 3.62 25.13
CA ALA A 787 -41.08 3.96 26.28
C ALA A 787 -41.69 3.43 27.59
N GLY A 788 -40.84 2.88 28.46
CA GLY A 788 -41.18 2.44 29.82
C GLY A 788 -40.44 3.25 30.88
N ASP A 789 -40.59 2.84 32.14
CA ASP A 789 -39.91 3.51 33.28
C ASP A 789 -38.38 3.29 33.27
N ASP A 790 -37.93 2.17 32.70
CA ASP A 790 -36.54 1.67 32.70
C ASP A 790 -35.93 1.57 31.29
N ARG A 791 -36.67 1.96 30.25
CA ARG A 791 -36.24 1.86 28.84
C ARG A 791 -36.81 2.97 27.95
N PRO A 792 -36.03 3.46 26.96
CA PRO A 792 -36.54 4.38 25.95
C PRO A 792 -37.49 3.66 24.97
N ALA A 793 -38.23 4.44 24.17
CA ALA A 793 -38.94 3.89 23.02
C ALA A 793 -37.95 3.31 22.00
N VAL A 794 -38.36 2.29 21.25
CA VAL A 794 -37.54 1.63 20.23
C VAL A 794 -38.33 1.53 18.94
N ALA A 795 -37.71 1.87 17.81
CA ALA A 795 -38.25 1.60 16.49
C ALA A 795 -37.28 0.71 15.71
N TYR A 796 -37.79 -0.41 15.20
CA TYR A 796 -37.05 -1.30 14.29
C TYR A 796 -37.48 -0.97 12.87
N ARG A 797 -36.56 -0.45 12.07
CA ARG A 797 -36.83 0.03 10.71
C ARG A 797 -36.14 -0.87 9.69
N ARG A 798 -36.84 -1.15 8.59
CA ARG A 798 -36.25 -1.84 7.43
C ARG A 798 -35.14 -0.97 6.84
N ALA A 799 -33.98 -1.54 6.56
CA ALA A 799 -32.84 -0.82 5.99
C ALA A 799 -32.31 -1.50 4.71
N GLY A 800 -33.16 -2.23 4.00
CA GLY A 800 -32.80 -3.17 2.93
C GLY A 800 -33.54 -4.50 3.11
N ASP A 801 -33.35 -5.43 2.18
CA ASP A 801 -33.77 -6.83 2.35
C ASP A 801 -32.77 -7.66 3.19
N ASP A 802 -31.64 -7.06 3.56
CA ASP A 802 -30.51 -7.65 4.28
C ASP A 802 -30.08 -6.84 5.52
N ALA A 803 -30.86 -5.84 5.94
CA ALA A 803 -30.53 -5.07 7.14
C ALA A 803 -31.73 -4.50 7.91
N VAL A 804 -31.51 -4.29 9.21
CA VAL A 804 -32.41 -3.58 10.13
C VAL A 804 -31.68 -2.40 10.77
N LEU A 805 -32.32 -1.24 10.81
CA LEU A 805 -31.89 -0.10 11.61
C LEU A 805 -32.78 0.03 12.84
N LEU A 806 -32.21 -0.20 14.02
CA LEU A 806 -32.84 0.13 15.29
C LEU A 806 -32.59 1.61 15.63
N GLU A 807 -33.60 2.28 16.17
CA GLU A 807 -33.55 3.67 16.64
C GLU A 807 -34.12 3.80 18.06
N TYR A 808 -33.35 4.37 19.00
CA TYR A 808 -33.77 4.57 20.40
C TYR A 808 -34.25 6.00 20.69
N GLY A 809 -35.41 6.14 21.33
CA GLY A 809 -35.86 7.41 21.92
C GLY A 809 -36.14 8.52 20.90
N PRO A 810 -36.29 9.79 21.34
CA PRO A 810 -36.44 10.94 20.45
C PRO A 810 -35.13 11.31 19.74
N MET A 811 -35.22 12.20 18.74
CA MET A 811 -34.08 12.71 17.96
C MET A 811 -33.33 13.82 18.72
N HIS A 812 -32.66 13.43 19.81
CA HIS A 812 -31.80 14.31 20.62
C HIS A 812 -30.48 13.62 20.96
N LEU A 813 -29.44 14.40 21.23
CA LEU A 813 -28.17 13.86 21.69
C LEU A 813 -28.22 13.48 23.18
N ASP A 814 -28.46 12.19 23.45
CA ASP A 814 -28.48 11.61 24.78
C ASP A 814 -27.52 10.40 24.88
N LEU A 815 -26.53 10.52 25.77
CA LEU A 815 -25.52 9.47 25.99
C LEU A 815 -26.14 8.19 26.57
N ALA A 816 -27.29 8.27 27.27
CA ALA A 816 -27.99 7.07 27.72
C ALA A 816 -28.41 6.18 26.54
N LEU A 817 -28.94 6.79 25.47
CA LEU A 817 -29.36 6.05 24.28
C LEU A 817 -28.17 5.34 23.64
N ARG A 818 -27.00 6.00 23.57
CA ARG A 818 -25.79 5.37 23.05
C ARG A 818 -25.27 4.23 23.93
N MET A 819 -25.35 4.38 25.26
CA MET A 819 -24.96 3.30 26.17
C MET A 819 -25.88 2.10 26.04
N ARG A 820 -27.18 2.34 25.82
CA ARG A 820 -28.14 1.26 25.54
C ARG A 820 -27.85 0.55 24.21
N VAL A 821 -27.44 1.27 23.16
CA VAL A 821 -26.91 0.65 21.92
C VAL A 821 -25.75 -0.29 22.25
N GLY A 822 -24.80 0.14 23.08
CA GLY A 822 -23.68 -0.70 23.52
C GLY A 822 -24.14 -1.98 24.22
N ALA A 823 -25.10 -1.87 25.15
CA ALA A 823 -25.64 -3.04 25.83
C ALA A 823 -26.33 -4.03 24.87
N LEU A 824 -27.04 -3.54 23.85
CA LEU A 824 -27.62 -4.40 22.82
C LEU A 824 -26.55 -5.06 21.95
N MET A 825 -25.47 -4.35 21.60
CA MET A 825 -24.33 -4.93 20.89
C MET A 825 -23.69 -6.07 21.68
N ASP A 826 -23.47 -5.89 22.99
CA ASP A 826 -22.92 -6.92 23.87
C ASP A 826 -23.86 -8.13 23.97
N ALA A 827 -25.16 -7.90 24.07
CA ALA A 827 -26.16 -8.96 24.10
C ALA A 827 -26.21 -9.76 22.78
N LEU A 828 -26.08 -9.08 21.63
CA LEU A 828 -26.00 -9.72 20.31
C LEU A 828 -24.72 -10.52 20.14
N ALA A 829 -23.57 -9.97 20.56
CA ALA A 829 -22.30 -10.67 20.53
C ALA A 829 -22.34 -11.94 21.40
N ALA A 830 -23.00 -11.88 22.56
CA ALA A 830 -23.20 -13.04 23.43
C ALA A 830 -24.17 -14.08 22.82
N ALA A 831 -25.22 -13.63 22.12
CA ALA A 831 -26.18 -14.50 21.44
C ALA A 831 -25.58 -15.16 20.17
N ASN A 832 -24.64 -14.49 19.51
CA ASN A 832 -23.94 -14.91 18.29
C ASN A 832 -24.87 -15.55 17.23
N PRO A 833 -25.91 -14.84 16.76
CA PRO A 833 -26.87 -15.40 15.81
C PRO A 833 -26.18 -15.70 14.47
N ALA A 834 -26.34 -16.93 13.97
CA ALA A 834 -25.85 -17.30 12.65
C ALA A 834 -26.47 -16.41 11.56
N GLY A 835 -25.66 -15.92 10.64
CA GLY A 835 -26.08 -15.02 9.55
C GLY A 835 -26.02 -13.53 9.89
N LEU A 836 -25.70 -13.12 11.12
CA LEU A 836 -25.36 -11.71 11.41
C LEU A 836 -23.93 -11.40 10.95
N ILE A 837 -23.78 -10.42 10.07
CA ILE A 837 -22.51 -10.06 9.43
C ILE A 837 -21.87 -8.86 10.15
N ASP A 838 -22.56 -7.71 10.17
CA ASP A 838 -22.07 -6.48 10.80
C ASP A 838 -23.05 -5.96 11.84
N THR A 839 -22.52 -5.35 12.89
CA THR A 839 -23.30 -4.63 13.91
C THR A 839 -22.67 -3.25 14.11
N THR A 840 -23.28 -2.23 13.51
CA THR A 840 -22.70 -0.89 13.42
C THR A 840 -23.46 0.10 14.29
N PRO A 841 -22.83 0.71 15.31
CA PRO A 841 -23.49 1.72 16.14
C PRO A 841 -23.49 3.09 15.47
N GLY A 842 -24.62 3.78 15.53
CA GLY A 842 -24.72 5.23 15.36
C GLY A 842 -24.79 5.95 16.70
N VAL A 843 -25.18 7.23 16.68
CA VAL A 843 -25.33 8.04 17.90
C VAL A 843 -26.43 7.48 18.82
N ARG A 844 -27.59 7.13 18.25
CA ARG A 844 -28.77 6.62 18.98
C ARG A 844 -29.43 5.42 18.29
N SER A 845 -28.67 4.78 17.41
CA SER A 845 -29.17 3.75 16.51
C SER A 845 -28.19 2.60 16.40
N LEU A 846 -28.67 1.44 15.98
CA LEU A 846 -27.86 0.26 15.70
C LEU A 846 -28.28 -0.32 14.35
N HIS A 847 -27.34 -0.42 13.42
CA HIS A 847 -27.55 -1.09 12.14
C HIS A 847 -27.06 -2.53 12.23
N LEU A 848 -27.88 -3.45 11.75
CA LEU A 848 -27.58 -4.88 11.73
C LEU A 848 -27.67 -5.38 10.29
N HIS A 849 -26.53 -5.76 9.72
CA HIS A 849 -26.40 -6.34 8.39
C HIS A 849 -26.36 -7.86 8.51
N VAL A 850 -27.16 -8.56 7.70
CA VAL A 850 -27.29 -10.02 7.76
C VAL A 850 -27.13 -10.65 6.39
N ASP A 851 -26.76 -11.93 6.36
CA ASP A 851 -27.05 -12.80 5.25
C ASP A 851 -28.55 -13.16 5.32
N PRO A 852 -29.39 -12.63 4.41
CA PRO A 852 -30.83 -12.82 4.48
C PRO A 852 -31.29 -14.26 4.17
N ASP A 853 -30.43 -15.07 3.55
CA ASP A 853 -30.73 -16.48 3.26
C ASP A 853 -30.45 -17.37 4.49
N VAL A 854 -29.60 -16.92 5.40
CA VAL A 854 -29.31 -17.58 6.70
C VAL A 854 -30.19 -17.01 7.82
N LEU A 855 -30.33 -15.68 7.92
CA LEU A 855 -31.07 -14.98 8.96
C LEU A 855 -32.05 -13.96 8.36
N PRO A 856 -33.29 -14.37 8.04
CA PRO A 856 -34.29 -13.46 7.50
C PRO A 856 -34.64 -12.31 8.46
N ILE A 857 -34.92 -11.13 7.91
CA ILE A 857 -35.23 -9.88 8.65
C ILE A 857 -36.33 -10.04 9.71
N ARG A 858 -37.40 -10.78 9.38
CA ARG A 858 -38.49 -11.09 10.32
C ARG A 858 -38.02 -11.87 11.56
N THR A 859 -37.07 -12.79 11.39
CA THR A 859 -36.50 -13.58 12.48
C THR A 859 -35.59 -12.71 13.35
N LEU A 860 -34.75 -11.89 12.72
CA LEU A 860 -33.89 -10.93 13.41
C LEU A 860 -34.71 -9.96 14.27
N THR A 861 -35.79 -9.40 13.72
CA THR A 861 -36.65 -8.44 14.44
C THR A 861 -37.26 -9.07 15.71
N GLY A 862 -37.66 -10.35 15.64
CA GLY A 862 -38.14 -11.09 16.80
C GLY A 862 -37.06 -11.26 17.88
N LEU A 863 -35.86 -11.67 17.49
CA LEU A 863 -34.71 -11.79 18.39
C LEU A 863 -34.37 -10.45 19.07
N LEU A 864 -34.33 -9.36 18.31
CA LEU A 864 -34.01 -8.04 18.86
C LEU A 864 -35.05 -7.58 19.89
N THR A 865 -36.33 -7.89 19.66
CA THR A 865 -37.42 -7.59 20.61
C THR A 865 -37.25 -8.40 21.90
N GLU A 866 -36.80 -9.66 21.81
CA GLU A 866 -36.52 -10.51 22.96
C GLU A 866 -35.31 -10.02 23.77
N LEU A 867 -34.21 -9.67 23.09
CA LEU A 867 -33.01 -9.16 23.75
C LEU A 867 -33.28 -7.83 24.46
N GLU A 868 -34.01 -6.92 23.82
CA GLU A 868 -34.37 -5.61 24.39
C GLU A 868 -35.10 -5.74 25.75
N ALA A 869 -35.92 -6.78 25.92
CA ALA A 869 -36.64 -7.03 27.17
C ALA A 869 -35.74 -7.45 28.34
N HIS A 870 -34.49 -7.85 28.08
CA HIS A 870 -33.54 -8.35 29.07
C HIS A 870 -32.32 -7.44 29.26
N LEU A 871 -32.26 -6.30 28.57
CA LEU A 871 -31.16 -5.34 28.75
C LEU A 871 -31.22 -4.68 30.14
N PRO A 872 -30.06 -4.40 30.75
CA PRO A 872 -30.00 -3.73 32.04
C PRO A 872 -30.51 -2.27 31.96
N ASP A 873 -30.84 -1.70 33.12
CA ASP A 873 -31.15 -0.27 33.22
C ASP A 873 -29.93 0.56 32.81
N THR A 874 -30.15 1.54 31.94
CA THR A 874 -29.14 2.47 31.46
C THR A 874 -28.52 3.31 32.59
N ALA A 875 -29.25 3.55 33.68
CA ALA A 875 -28.76 4.30 34.84
C ALA A 875 -27.49 3.71 35.47
N ASP A 876 -27.34 2.38 35.41
CA ASP A 876 -26.28 1.62 36.08
C ASP A 876 -25.17 1.15 35.13
N MET A 877 -25.24 1.55 33.85
CA MET A 877 -24.28 1.08 32.83
C MET A 877 -22.88 1.67 33.04
N VAL A 878 -21.88 0.80 32.89
CA VAL A 878 -20.45 1.13 32.90
C VAL A 878 -19.81 0.42 31.71
N VAL A 879 -19.02 1.14 30.92
CA VAL A 879 -18.32 0.61 29.75
C VAL A 879 -16.81 0.85 29.86
N PRO A 880 -15.97 -0.01 29.26
CA PRO A 880 -14.56 0.30 29.04
C PRO A 880 -14.42 1.62 28.29
N SER A 881 -13.50 2.49 28.72
CA SER A 881 -13.29 3.81 28.13
C SER A 881 -11.84 4.24 28.36
N ARG A 882 -11.02 4.11 27.31
CA ARG A 882 -9.61 4.48 27.38
C ARG A 882 -9.48 5.99 27.22
N GLU A 883 -8.59 6.61 27.97
CA GLU A 883 -8.14 7.98 27.67
C GLU A 883 -7.07 7.89 26.59
N VAL A 884 -7.28 8.55 25.45
CA VAL A 884 -6.35 8.58 24.32
C VAL A 884 -5.86 10.01 24.15
N ARG A 885 -4.60 10.26 24.52
CA ARG A 885 -3.99 11.60 24.49
C ARG A 885 -3.31 11.84 23.14
N MET A 886 -3.89 12.74 22.35
CA MET A 886 -3.47 13.01 20.98
C MET A 886 -2.81 14.39 20.86
N PRO A 887 -1.66 14.54 20.17
CA PRO A 887 -1.11 15.85 19.84
C PRO A 887 -1.95 16.52 18.75
N ILE A 888 -2.21 17.82 18.88
CA ILE A 888 -2.91 18.61 17.84
C ILE A 888 -2.11 19.87 17.47
N SER A 889 -1.81 19.99 16.18
CA SER A 889 -1.42 21.27 15.56
C SER A 889 -2.69 22.06 15.28
N TRP A 890 -2.93 23.12 16.05
CA TRP A 890 -4.15 23.93 15.94
C TRP A 890 -3.99 24.98 14.84
N ASN A 891 -4.98 25.08 13.94
CA ASN A 891 -4.89 25.91 12.72
C ASN A 891 -3.66 25.56 11.85
N ASP A 892 -3.45 24.26 11.66
CA ASP A 892 -2.39 23.69 10.82
C ASP A 892 -2.47 24.15 9.37
N SER A 893 -1.33 24.27 8.69
CA SER A 893 -1.26 24.74 7.29
C SER A 893 -2.10 23.90 6.30
N VAL A 894 -2.34 22.62 6.61
CA VAL A 894 -3.20 21.75 5.79
C VAL A 894 -4.67 22.19 5.77
N VAL A 895 -5.13 22.88 6.82
CA VAL A 895 -6.50 23.42 6.90
C VAL A 895 -6.68 24.52 5.88
N ASP A 896 -5.70 25.43 5.78
CA ASP A 896 -5.72 26.52 4.80
C ASP A 896 -5.70 25.97 3.37
N GLU A 897 -4.92 24.92 3.13
CA GLU A 897 -4.90 24.23 1.83
C GLU A 897 -6.29 23.66 1.46
N ALA A 898 -6.94 22.96 2.39
CA ALA A 898 -8.26 22.38 2.17
C ALA A 898 -9.33 23.46 1.90
N ILE A 899 -9.28 24.58 2.62
CA ILE A 899 -10.17 25.73 2.40
C ILE A 899 -9.89 26.39 1.04
N ALA A 900 -8.62 26.55 0.66
CA ALA A 900 -8.23 27.12 -0.62
C ALA A 900 -8.68 26.24 -1.81
N ARG A 901 -8.48 24.93 -1.72
CA ARG A 901 -8.98 23.96 -2.73
C ARG A 901 -10.50 24.02 -2.84
N TYR A 902 -11.22 24.08 -1.71
CA TYR A 902 -12.67 24.24 -1.73
C TYR A 902 -13.11 25.56 -2.38
N SER A 903 -12.43 26.65 -2.07
CA SER A 903 -12.76 27.97 -2.61
C SER A 903 -12.57 28.04 -4.13
N THR A 904 -11.53 27.38 -4.64
CA THR A 904 -11.24 27.31 -6.07
C THR A 904 -12.16 26.35 -6.82
N ASN A 905 -12.40 25.16 -6.27
CA ASN A 905 -13.01 24.06 -7.01
C ASN A 905 -14.51 23.87 -6.73
N VAL A 906 -15.04 24.48 -5.67
CA VAL A 906 -16.43 24.27 -5.23
C VAL A 906 -17.19 25.59 -5.11
N ARG A 907 -16.77 26.51 -4.23
CA ARG A 907 -17.32 27.87 -4.12
C ARG A 907 -16.45 28.78 -3.26
N ASP A 908 -16.31 30.03 -3.66
CA ASP A 908 -15.48 31.05 -2.99
C ASP A 908 -16.25 31.95 -2.01
N ASP A 909 -17.58 31.84 -1.96
CA ASP A 909 -18.46 32.75 -1.22
C ASP A 909 -19.13 32.12 0.02
N ALA A 910 -18.58 31.02 0.52
CA ALA A 910 -19.12 30.34 1.70
C ALA A 910 -18.96 31.20 2.97
N LEU A 911 -20.05 31.35 3.74
CA LEU A 911 -20.09 32.21 4.94
C LEU A 911 -19.20 31.73 6.11
N PHE A 912 -18.76 30.47 6.06
CA PHE A 912 -17.82 29.88 7.02
C PHE A 912 -16.35 29.99 6.58
N ASN A 913 -16.09 30.52 5.37
CA ASN A 913 -14.76 30.86 4.87
C ASN A 913 -14.50 32.37 5.06
N PRO A 914 -13.23 32.82 5.11
CA PRO A 914 -11.99 32.06 4.94
C PRO A 914 -11.50 31.33 6.20
N SER A 915 -12.22 31.41 7.32
CA SER A 915 -11.78 30.77 8.58
C SER A 915 -12.93 30.05 9.29
N ASN A 916 -12.85 28.72 9.26
CA ASN A 916 -13.75 27.81 9.97
C ASN A 916 -13.76 28.06 11.49
N ILE A 917 -12.59 28.36 12.07
CA ILE A 917 -12.44 28.63 13.50
C ILE A 917 -13.13 29.96 13.86
N GLU A 918 -13.00 31.00 13.03
CA GLU A 918 -13.75 32.25 13.22
C GLU A 918 -15.26 31.99 13.16
N PHE A 919 -15.70 31.17 12.21
CA PHE A 919 -17.10 30.80 12.09
C PHE A 919 -17.61 30.07 13.34
N ILE A 920 -16.86 29.09 13.85
CA ILE A 920 -17.20 28.37 15.10
C ILE A 920 -17.28 29.36 16.27
N ARG A 921 -16.33 30.29 16.41
CA ARG A 921 -16.38 31.33 17.45
C ARG A 921 -17.68 32.13 17.33
N ARG A 922 -18.01 32.57 16.12
CA ARG A 922 -19.13 33.45 15.81
C ARG A 922 -20.47 32.81 16.11
N ILE A 923 -20.70 31.58 15.64
CA ILE A 923 -21.96 30.85 15.82
C ILE A 923 -22.20 30.42 17.27
N ASN A 924 -21.13 30.26 18.06
CA ASN A 924 -21.21 29.93 19.49
C ASN A 924 -21.21 31.17 20.41
N GLY A 925 -21.07 32.37 19.85
CA GLY A 925 -21.08 33.62 20.60
C GLY A 925 -19.87 33.79 21.51
N LEU A 926 -18.72 33.21 21.16
CA LEU A 926 -17.48 33.26 21.94
C LEU A 926 -16.72 34.58 21.70
N ASP A 927 -15.90 34.96 22.68
CA ASP A 927 -15.21 36.26 22.69
C ASP A 927 -14.00 36.28 21.74
N SER A 928 -13.32 35.15 21.56
CA SER A 928 -12.14 35.04 20.70
C SER A 928 -12.02 33.68 20.00
N VAL A 929 -11.25 33.60 18.91
CA VAL A 929 -10.89 32.32 18.27
C VAL A 929 -10.06 31.42 19.19
N GLU A 930 -9.33 32.00 20.14
CA GLU A 930 -8.59 31.26 21.15
C GLU A 930 -9.52 30.56 22.16
N ASP A 931 -10.72 31.09 22.41
CA ASP A 931 -11.72 30.37 23.21
C ASP A 931 -12.18 29.08 22.55
N VAL A 932 -12.24 29.04 21.20
CA VAL A 932 -12.55 27.81 20.45
C VAL A 932 -11.47 26.76 20.72
N ALA A 933 -10.19 27.15 20.59
CA ALA A 933 -9.06 26.28 20.85
C ALA A 933 -9.07 25.76 22.29
N ARG A 934 -9.16 26.67 23.26
CA ARG A 934 -9.18 26.35 24.70
C ARG A 934 -10.30 25.39 25.06
N ILE A 935 -11.51 25.60 24.53
CA ILE A 935 -12.65 24.72 24.79
C ILE A 935 -12.43 23.35 24.14
N ALA A 936 -12.01 23.32 22.87
CA ALA A 936 -11.83 22.08 22.14
C ALA A 936 -10.73 21.19 22.72
N THR A 937 -9.63 21.77 23.22
CA THR A 937 -8.53 21.01 23.83
C THR A 937 -8.73 20.71 25.32
N ALA A 938 -9.65 21.42 26.01
CA ALA A 938 -10.07 21.08 27.36
C ALA A 938 -11.16 19.99 27.41
N ALA A 939 -11.72 19.61 26.26
CA ALA A 939 -12.78 18.61 26.17
C ALA A 939 -12.25 17.18 26.24
N GLU A 940 -13.01 16.33 26.94
CA GLU A 940 -12.94 14.87 26.79
C GLU A 940 -13.94 14.47 25.70
N TRP A 941 -13.45 14.10 24.53
CA TRP A 941 -14.26 13.72 23.38
C TRP A 941 -14.58 12.23 23.43
N LEU A 942 -15.79 11.89 23.86
CA LEU A 942 -16.29 10.52 23.94
C LEU A 942 -16.64 10.02 22.53
N VAL A 943 -15.94 8.99 22.06
CA VAL A 943 -16.17 8.32 20.77
C VAL A 943 -17.49 7.55 20.82
N LEU A 944 -18.48 7.99 20.04
CA LEU A 944 -19.79 7.34 19.96
C LEU A 944 -19.82 6.28 18.86
N GLY A 945 -19.24 6.60 17.70
CA GLY A 945 -19.15 5.72 16.54
C GLY A 945 -17.80 5.86 15.85
N LEU A 946 -17.52 4.94 14.94
CA LEU A 946 -16.33 4.95 14.09
C LEU A 946 -16.79 4.86 12.63
N GLY A 947 -15.96 5.34 11.71
CA GLY A 947 -16.28 5.42 10.29
C GLY A 947 -17.00 6.71 9.84
N ASP A 948 -16.80 7.84 10.54
CA ASP A 948 -17.30 9.20 10.18
C ASP A 948 -16.13 10.17 9.82
N VAL A 949 -15.54 10.09 8.63
CA VAL A 949 -15.85 9.11 7.58
C VAL A 949 -14.63 8.25 7.24
N TYR A 950 -14.87 6.95 7.10
CA TYR A 950 -13.91 5.89 6.75
C TYR A 950 -12.84 5.56 7.81
N LEU A 951 -12.32 4.34 7.74
CA LEU A 951 -11.06 3.87 8.36
C LEU A 951 -10.82 4.34 9.81
N GLY A 952 -11.78 4.07 10.69
CA GLY A 952 -11.67 4.37 12.12
C GLY A 952 -11.91 5.83 12.50
N ALA A 953 -12.28 6.70 11.56
CA ALA A 953 -12.61 8.10 11.84
C ALA A 953 -13.74 8.19 12.90
N PRO A 954 -13.53 8.86 14.04
CA PRO A 954 -14.52 8.88 15.11
C PRO A 954 -15.64 9.88 14.82
N ALA A 955 -16.86 9.53 15.24
CA ALA A 955 -17.88 10.51 15.59
C ALA A 955 -17.86 10.66 17.12
N ALA A 956 -17.25 11.74 17.62
CA ALA A 956 -17.04 11.95 19.06
C ALA A 956 -17.75 13.21 19.57
N VAL A 957 -18.19 13.21 20.83
CA VAL A 957 -18.85 14.36 21.46
C VAL A 957 -18.16 14.71 22.79
N PRO A 958 -18.06 15.99 23.16
CA PRO A 958 -17.63 16.37 24.50
C PRO A 958 -18.55 15.82 25.59
N VAL A 959 -17.95 15.17 26.59
CA VAL A 959 -18.66 14.71 27.79
C VAL A 959 -19.34 15.88 28.48
N ASP A 960 -18.62 16.97 28.75
CA ASP A 960 -19.18 18.20 29.33
C ASP A 960 -19.99 18.99 28.29
N PRO A 961 -21.30 19.23 28.50
CA PRO A 961 -22.12 20.00 27.56
C PRO A 961 -21.63 21.43 27.30
N ARG A 962 -20.84 22.02 28.21
CA ARG A 962 -20.24 23.35 28.04
C ARG A 962 -19.12 23.38 27.01
N HIS A 963 -18.63 22.21 26.60
CA HIS A 963 -17.60 22.09 25.56
C HIS A 963 -18.16 21.74 24.18
N ARG A 964 -19.48 21.55 24.06
CA ARG A 964 -20.15 21.22 22.79
C ARG A 964 -20.25 22.47 21.92
N LEU A 965 -19.21 22.74 21.14
CA LEU A 965 -19.21 23.79 20.14
C LEU A 965 -20.11 23.38 18.98
N VAL A 966 -21.25 24.05 18.82
CA VAL A 966 -22.22 23.76 17.76
C VAL A 966 -21.79 24.48 16.49
N THR A 967 -21.80 23.78 15.36
CA THR A 967 -21.49 24.33 14.05
C THR A 967 -22.28 23.61 12.95
N THR A 968 -22.18 24.07 11.70
CA THR A 968 -22.80 23.40 10.55
C THR A 968 -21.77 22.60 9.76
N LYS A 969 -22.23 21.57 9.06
CA LYS A 969 -21.44 20.90 8.01
C LYS A 969 -21.37 21.82 6.77
N TYR A 970 -20.35 21.63 5.94
CA TYR A 970 -20.14 22.31 4.66
C TYR A 970 -21.32 22.09 3.71
N ASN A 971 -21.61 23.09 2.87
CA ASN A 971 -22.67 23.03 1.86
C ASN A 971 -22.22 23.63 0.50
N PRO A 972 -21.95 22.81 -0.53
CA PRO A 972 -21.80 21.35 -0.48
C PRO A 972 -20.51 20.95 0.25
N ALA A 973 -20.37 19.65 0.57
CA ALA A 973 -19.19 19.10 1.25
C ALA A 973 -17.89 19.26 0.42
N ARG A 974 -16.72 19.26 1.08
CA ARG A 974 -15.43 19.26 0.39
C ARG A 974 -15.22 17.95 -0.36
N THR A 975 -14.52 18.04 -1.48
CA THR A 975 -14.07 16.89 -2.27
C THR A 975 -12.76 16.27 -1.76
N TRP A 976 -11.98 17.01 -0.95
CA TRP A 976 -10.73 16.54 -0.36
C TRP A 976 -10.50 17.16 1.03
N THR A 977 -9.94 16.35 1.94
CA THR A 977 -9.47 16.66 3.28
C THR A 977 -8.31 15.72 3.55
N ALA A 978 -7.17 16.23 4.03
CA ALA A 978 -6.00 15.40 4.30
C ALA A 978 -6.17 14.47 5.50
N GLU A 979 -5.48 13.33 5.48
CA GLU A 979 -5.35 12.42 6.62
C GLU A 979 -4.85 13.16 7.88
N GLY A 980 -5.45 12.80 9.02
CA GLY A 980 -5.16 13.33 10.34
C GLY A 980 -5.78 14.69 10.60
N THR A 981 -6.50 15.28 9.64
CA THR A 981 -7.21 16.55 9.88
C THR A 981 -8.31 16.34 10.94
N VAL A 982 -8.48 17.32 11.84
CA VAL A 982 -9.52 17.33 12.86
C VAL A 982 -10.61 18.31 12.44
N GLY A 983 -11.87 17.87 12.51
CA GLY A 983 -13.04 18.68 12.16
C GLY A 983 -14.12 18.66 13.23
N ILE A 984 -14.96 19.70 13.26
CA ILE A 984 -16.17 19.81 14.09
C ILE A 984 -17.39 20.01 13.18
N GLY A 985 -18.45 19.23 13.36
CA GLY A 985 -19.67 19.27 12.55
C GLY A 985 -20.89 18.98 13.41
N GLY A 986 -21.88 19.87 13.42
CA GLY A 986 -22.90 19.82 14.48
C GLY A 986 -22.23 20.06 15.83
N SER A 987 -22.40 19.14 16.77
CA SER A 987 -21.70 19.12 18.06
C SER A 987 -20.63 18.02 18.16
N TYR A 988 -20.31 17.39 17.02
CA TYR A 988 -19.41 16.25 16.93
C TYR A 988 -18.03 16.65 16.42
N MET A 989 -17.01 15.92 16.86
CA MET A 989 -15.65 15.98 16.32
C MET A 989 -15.36 14.71 15.52
N CYS A 990 -14.61 14.88 14.44
CA CYS A 990 -14.00 13.80 13.68
C CYS A 990 -12.49 13.99 13.50
N ILE A 991 -11.81 12.87 13.26
CA ILE A 991 -10.41 12.81 12.80
C ILE A 991 -10.43 12.00 11.50
N TYR A 992 -9.99 12.60 10.40
CA TYR A 992 -10.02 11.94 9.09
C TYR A 992 -8.92 10.87 9.00
N GLY A 993 -9.30 9.59 8.92
CA GLY A 993 -8.36 8.45 8.91
C GLY A 993 -7.61 8.23 7.59
N MET A 994 -8.01 8.94 6.54
CA MET A 994 -7.41 8.92 5.21
C MET A 994 -7.75 10.22 4.47
N ASP A 995 -7.03 10.47 3.37
CA ASP A 995 -7.40 11.51 2.41
C ASP A 995 -8.80 11.24 1.86
N SER A 996 -9.75 12.12 2.13
CA SER A 996 -11.17 11.85 1.88
C SER A 996 -12.03 13.11 1.70
N PRO A 997 -13.20 13.00 1.05
CA PRO A 997 -14.23 14.04 1.11
C PRO A 997 -14.66 14.32 2.55
N GLY A 998 -15.15 15.53 2.84
CA GLY A 998 -15.47 15.89 4.22
C GLY A 998 -16.43 17.05 4.37
N GLY A 999 -17.36 16.92 5.31
CA GLY A 999 -18.36 17.94 5.63
C GLY A 999 -18.03 18.79 6.87
N TYR A 1000 -17.08 18.40 7.72
CA TYR A 1000 -16.89 19.05 9.03
C TYR A 1000 -16.07 20.34 8.92
N GLN A 1001 -16.29 21.30 9.80
CA GLN A 1001 -15.49 22.52 9.90
C GLN A 1001 -14.10 22.21 10.44
N LEU A 1002 -13.05 22.60 9.74
CA LEU A 1002 -11.68 22.18 10.04
C LEU A 1002 -11.05 23.04 11.14
N VAL A 1003 -10.33 22.43 12.07
CA VAL A 1003 -9.72 23.13 13.22
C VAL A 1003 -8.22 22.87 13.40
N GLY A 1004 -7.67 21.79 12.84
CA GLY A 1004 -6.26 21.45 12.99
C GLY A 1004 -5.92 20.07 12.42
N ARG A 1005 -4.75 19.55 12.79
CA ARG A 1005 -4.25 18.23 12.39
C ARG A 1005 -3.67 17.47 13.59
N THR A 1006 -3.77 16.15 13.58
CA THR A 1006 -3.30 15.24 14.64
C THR A 1006 -2.48 14.07 14.09
N ALA A 1007 -1.99 13.22 14.99
CA ALA A 1007 -1.35 11.95 14.67
C ALA A 1007 -2.30 10.96 13.96
N PRO A 1008 -1.78 10.01 13.16
CA PRO A 1008 -2.61 9.03 12.45
C PRO A 1008 -3.42 8.14 13.38
N ILE A 1009 -4.65 7.85 12.96
CA ILE A 1009 -5.57 6.93 13.66
C ILE A 1009 -5.76 5.59 12.92
N TRP A 1010 -5.05 5.42 11.80
CA TRP A 1010 -5.05 4.22 10.96
C TRP A 1010 -3.61 3.81 10.61
N ALA A 1011 -3.24 2.55 10.87
CA ALA A 1011 -1.88 2.03 10.69
C ALA A 1011 -1.60 1.48 9.28
N GLY A 1012 -2.64 1.31 8.45
CA GLY A 1012 -2.51 0.65 7.16
C GLY A 1012 -2.11 -0.82 7.33
N LEU A 1013 -1.08 -1.26 6.61
CA LEU A 1013 -0.60 -2.65 6.60
C LEU A 1013 0.44 -2.95 7.70
N ARG A 1014 0.91 -1.93 8.42
CA ARG A 1014 1.99 -2.05 9.40
C ARG A 1014 1.44 -2.42 10.77
N ASP A 1015 2.28 -3.13 11.53
CA ASP A 1015 2.05 -3.42 12.93
C ASP A 1015 2.81 -2.40 13.79
N LEU A 1016 2.07 -1.46 14.39
CA LEU A 1016 2.63 -0.33 15.15
C LEU A 1016 2.14 -0.43 16.60
N ALA A 1017 3.01 -0.16 17.56
CA ALA A 1017 2.76 -0.44 18.99
C ALA A 1017 1.47 0.21 19.56
N SER A 1018 1.09 1.40 19.09
CA SER A 1018 -0.17 2.05 19.51
C SER A 1018 -1.44 1.33 19.02
N PHE A 1019 -1.32 0.49 18.00
CA PHE A 1019 -2.41 -0.23 17.36
C PHE A 1019 -2.49 -1.66 17.92
N LYS A 1020 -3.12 -1.78 19.09
CA LYS A 1020 -3.24 -3.05 19.83
C LYS A 1020 -4.10 -4.08 19.10
N ASP A 1021 -3.85 -5.36 19.42
CA ASP A 1021 -4.61 -6.55 18.98
C ASP A 1021 -4.52 -6.83 17.47
N GLY A 1022 -3.49 -6.31 16.79
CA GLY A 1022 -3.31 -6.44 15.34
C GLY A 1022 -4.38 -5.68 14.53
N LEU A 1023 -5.11 -4.76 15.17
CA LEU A 1023 -6.18 -3.99 14.54
C LEU A 1023 -5.63 -2.70 13.94
N PRO A 1024 -5.94 -2.38 12.67
CA PRO A 1024 -5.35 -1.22 11.99
C PRO A 1024 -5.94 0.13 12.41
N TRP A 1025 -6.97 0.17 13.26
CA TRP A 1025 -7.57 1.41 13.78
C TRP A 1025 -7.19 1.65 15.24
N LEU A 1026 -6.91 2.90 15.61
CA LEU A 1026 -6.43 3.28 16.94
C LEU A 1026 -7.56 3.31 17.99
N LEU A 1027 -8.67 3.97 17.66
CA LEU A 1027 -9.75 4.30 18.58
C LEU A 1027 -10.72 3.13 18.78
N ARG A 1028 -11.40 3.07 19.92
CA ARG A 1028 -12.46 2.11 20.24
C ARG A 1028 -13.72 2.87 20.64
N PHE A 1029 -14.86 2.19 20.57
CA PHE A 1029 -16.11 2.78 21.07
C PHE A 1029 -15.94 3.17 22.55
N PHE A 1030 -16.47 4.35 22.89
CA PHE A 1030 -16.37 4.96 24.22
C PHE A 1030 -14.97 5.39 24.68
N ASP A 1031 -13.95 5.35 23.83
CA ASP A 1031 -12.70 6.06 24.14
C ASP A 1031 -12.96 7.55 24.37
N ARG A 1032 -12.15 8.16 25.22
CA ARG A 1032 -12.14 9.60 25.48
C ARG A 1032 -10.87 10.18 24.88
N VAL A 1033 -11.01 10.84 23.74
CA VAL A 1033 -9.89 11.55 23.10
C VAL A 1033 -9.68 12.88 23.81
N VAL A 1034 -8.44 13.16 24.19
CA VAL A 1034 -8.01 14.43 24.79
C VAL A 1034 -6.87 14.98 23.96
N PHE A 1035 -6.93 16.28 23.63
CA PHE A 1035 -5.92 16.91 22.80
C PHE A 1035 -4.88 17.70 23.60
N GLU A 1036 -3.62 17.58 23.21
CA GLU A 1036 -2.52 18.41 23.68
C GLU A 1036 -2.01 19.29 22.54
N ARG A 1037 -2.00 20.61 22.73
CA ARG A 1037 -1.55 21.54 21.68
C ARG A 1037 -0.05 21.42 21.49
N VAL A 1038 0.35 21.22 20.24
CA VAL A 1038 1.74 21.25 19.78
C VAL A 1038 1.88 22.19 18.59
N SER A 1039 3.10 22.56 18.26
CA SER A 1039 3.41 23.23 17.00
C SER A 1039 3.31 22.26 15.81
N GLU A 1040 3.23 22.81 14.60
CA GLU A 1040 3.24 22.02 13.36
C GLU A 1040 4.55 21.22 13.21
N GLU A 1041 5.68 21.78 13.66
CA GLU A 1041 6.99 21.11 13.65
C GLU A 1041 7.05 19.90 14.61
N GLU A 1042 6.60 20.08 15.85
CA GLU A 1042 6.50 19.00 16.84
C GLU A 1042 5.52 17.90 16.38
N LEU A 1043 4.41 18.26 15.74
CA LEU A 1043 3.49 17.28 15.16
C LEU A 1043 4.15 16.52 14.00
N ALA A 1044 4.88 17.21 13.12
CA ALA A 1044 5.57 16.56 12.00
C ALA A 1044 6.63 15.57 12.49
N GLU A 1045 7.38 15.91 13.55
CA GLU A 1045 8.30 15.00 14.23
C GLU A 1045 7.58 13.79 14.82
N THR A 1046 6.54 14.02 15.62
CA THR A 1046 5.75 12.94 16.22
C THR A 1046 5.18 11.99 15.16
N ARG A 1047 4.70 12.53 14.04
CA ARG A 1047 4.16 11.73 12.93
C ARG A 1047 5.25 10.90 12.23
N ARG A 1048 6.47 11.43 12.07
CA ARG A 1048 7.61 10.67 11.56
C ARG A 1048 8.00 9.54 12.50
N ASP A 1049 8.06 9.80 13.81
CA ASP A 1049 8.43 8.79 14.80
C ASP A 1049 7.36 7.69 14.93
N LEU A 1050 6.08 8.03 14.88
CA LEU A 1050 4.99 7.05 14.82
C LEU A 1050 5.10 6.19 13.56
N ALA A 1051 5.34 6.80 12.41
CA ALA A 1051 5.57 6.06 11.17
C ALA A 1051 6.84 5.19 11.25
N ALA A 1052 7.88 5.61 11.97
CA ALA A 1052 9.07 4.80 12.20
C ALA A 1052 8.87 3.71 13.27
N GLY A 1053 7.73 3.68 13.97
CA GLY A 1053 7.49 2.81 15.12
C GLY A 1053 8.36 3.15 16.34
N ARG A 1054 8.83 4.39 16.44
CA ARG A 1054 9.69 4.92 17.51
C ARG A 1054 8.94 5.76 18.55
N ALA A 1055 7.69 6.12 18.27
CA ALA A 1055 6.80 6.79 19.20
C ALA A 1055 5.51 6.00 19.40
N GLU A 1056 4.83 6.28 20.50
CA GLU A 1056 3.53 5.72 20.84
C GLU A 1056 2.57 6.83 21.29
N ILE A 1057 1.29 6.63 21.02
CA ILE A 1057 0.21 7.44 21.59
C ILE A 1057 -0.01 7.01 23.05
N ASP A 1058 -0.08 7.97 23.98
CA ASP A 1058 -0.39 7.71 25.39
C ASP A 1058 -1.86 7.28 25.53
N ILE A 1059 -2.07 5.99 25.79
CA ILE A 1059 -3.37 5.36 25.97
C ILE A 1059 -3.46 4.78 27.38
N ARG A 1060 -4.44 5.24 28.15
CA ARG A 1060 -4.66 4.81 29.54
C ARG A 1060 -6.00 4.10 29.67
N GLU A 1061 -5.95 2.87 30.18
CA GLU A 1061 -7.15 2.08 30.44
C GLU A 1061 -8.05 2.76 31.49
N GLY A 1062 -9.36 2.65 31.32
CA GLY A 1062 -10.34 3.30 32.19
C GLY A 1062 -11.77 2.84 31.92
N THR A 1063 -12.72 3.50 32.57
CA THR A 1063 -14.15 3.23 32.40
C THR A 1063 -14.95 4.54 32.31
N PHE A 1064 -16.11 4.45 31.64
CA PHE A 1064 -17.11 5.52 31.62
C PHE A 1064 -18.39 4.99 32.27
N ALA A 1065 -18.83 5.63 33.35
CA ALA A 1065 -20.04 5.28 34.09
C ALA A 1065 -21.13 6.34 33.87
N TYR A 1066 -22.33 5.92 33.46
CA TYR A 1066 -23.42 6.85 33.21
C TYR A 1066 -23.82 7.63 34.48
N ALA A 1067 -23.77 6.96 35.63
CA ALA A 1067 -24.07 7.57 36.92
C ALA A 1067 -23.16 8.77 37.25
N ASP A 1068 -21.88 8.71 36.89
CA ASP A 1068 -20.94 9.81 37.10
C ASP A 1068 -21.20 10.96 36.12
N TYR A 1069 -21.55 10.67 34.86
CA TYR A 1069 -22.01 11.68 33.91
C TYR A 1069 -23.27 12.40 34.40
N ARG A 1070 -24.27 11.66 34.93
CA ARG A 1070 -25.47 12.27 35.53
C ARG A 1070 -25.13 13.19 36.71
N ARG A 1071 -24.16 12.82 37.54
CA ARG A 1071 -23.67 13.66 38.64
C ARG A 1071 -23.04 14.94 38.10
N LEU A 1072 -22.19 14.83 37.07
CA LEU A 1072 -21.60 15.99 36.39
C LEU A 1072 -22.67 16.95 35.87
N LEU A 1073 -23.72 16.44 35.22
CA LEU A 1073 -24.83 17.27 34.73
C LEU A 1073 -25.57 17.98 35.87
N ALA A 1074 -25.84 17.29 36.97
CA ALA A 1074 -26.54 17.86 38.12
C ALA A 1074 -25.69 18.93 38.83
N ASP A 1075 -24.41 18.64 39.08
CA ASP A 1075 -23.49 19.54 39.78
C ASP A 1075 -23.19 20.82 38.99
N ASN A 1076 -23.35 20.79 37.66
CA ASN A 1076 -23.05 21.91 36.76
C ASN A 1076 -24.28 22.49 36.05
N ALA A 1077 -25.50 22.14 36.46
CA ALA A 1077 -26.73 22.46 35.73
C ALA A 1077 -26.88 23.96 35.39
N GLU A 1078 -26.63 24.85 36.36
CA GLU A 1078 -26.71 26.31 36.17
C GLU A 1078 -25.68 26.82 35.14
N SER A 1079 -24.45 26.31 35.19
CA SER A 1079 -23.39 26.71 34.26
C SER A 1079 -23.63 26.18 32.85
N ILE A 1080 -24.17 24.97 32.72
CA ILE A 1080 -24.57 24.37 31.43
C ILE A 1080 -25.71 25.20 30.81
N ASP A 1081 -26.73 25.56 31.59
CA ASP A 1081 -27.86 26.35 31.10
C ASP A 1081 -27.44 27.75 30.65
N ALA A 1082 -26.56 28.41 31.40
CA ALA A 1082 -25.99 29.71 31.02
C ALA A 1082 -25.19 29.64 29.70
N PHE A 1083 -24.37 28.59 29.53
CA PHE A 1083 -23.60 28.38 28.29
C PHE A 1083 -24.53 28.14 27.09
N ARG A 1084 -25.51 27.23 27.24
CA ARG A 1084 -26.48 26.92 26.19
C ARG A 1084 -27.31 28.14 25.80
N THR A 1085 -27.77 28.93 26.77
CA THR A 1085 -28.52 30.16 26.51
C THR A 1085 -27.71 31.15 25.66
N ARG A 1086 -26.44 31.36 25.99
CA ARG A 1086 -25.53 32.22 25.21
C ARG A 1086 -25.33 31.67 23.79
N GLN A 1087 -25.06 30.37 23.67
CA GLN A 1087 -24.83 29.69 22.39
C GLN A 1087 -26.08 29.75 21.50
N SER A 1088 -27.27 29.41 22.02
CA SER A 1088 -28.52 29.44 21.25
C SER A 1088 -28.85 30.83 20.71
N ALA A 1089 -28.59 31.89 21.50
CA ALA A 1089 -28.79 33.27 21.02
C ALA A 1089 -27.85 33.61 19.86
N ALA A 1090 -26.59 33.16 19.90
CA ALA A 1090 -25.62 33.37 18.82
C ALA A 1090 -25.94 32.53 17.58
N PHE A 1091 -26.38 31.28 17.78
CA PHE A 1091 -26.81 30.38 16.72
C PHE A 1091 -28.00 30.98 15.94
N GLU A 1092 -29.01 31.49 16.64
CA GLU A 1092 -30.15 32.18 16.01
C GLU A 1092 -29.72 33.43 15.23
N ALA A 1093 -28.74 34.19 15.74
CA ALA A 1093 -28.19 35.33 15.02
C ALA A 1093 -27.45 34.92 13.74
N GLU A 1094 -26.72 33.80 13.76
CA GLU A 1094 -26.06 33.23 12.57
C GLU A 1094 -27.08 32.71 11.56
N ARG A 1095 -28.08 31.95 12.00
CA ARG A 1095 -29.17 31.45 11.15
C ARG A 1095 -29.85 32.57 10.38
N ARG A 1096 -30.13 33.70 11.04
CA ARG A 1096 -30.71 34.89 10.39
C ARG A 1096 -29.77 35.48 9.35
N ARG A 1097 -28.47 35.57 9.62
CA ARG A 1097 -27.47 36.03 8.63
C ARG A 1097 -27.45 35.16 7.38
N TRP A 1098 -27.57 33.84 7.53
CA TRP A 1098 -27.63 32.91 6.40
C TRP A 1098 -28.91 33.10 5.58
N ALA A 1099 -30.05 33.27 6.26
CA ALA A 1099 -31.32 33.58 5.58
C ALA A 1099 -31.25 34.91 4.83
N ASP A 1100 -30.70 35.97 5.45
CA ASP A 1100 -30.54 37.29 4.84
C ASP A 1100 -29.57 37.25 3.63
N ALA A 1101 -28.60 36.34 3.64
CA ALA A 1101 -27.67 36.11 2.53
C ALA A 1101 -28.24 35.20 1.42
N GLY A 1102 -29.46 34.66 1.58
CA GLY A 1102 -30.09 33.77 0.62
C GLY A 1102 -29.51 32.35 0.57
N GLU A 1103 -28.76 31.94 1.59
CA GLU A 1103 -28.03 30.66 1.59
C GLU A 1103 -28.98 29.44 1.57
N PHE A 1104 -30.17 29.55 2.18
CA PHE A 1104 -31.18 28.47 2.18
C PHE A 1104 -31.95 28.35 0.86
N ASP A 1105 -31.95 29.39 0.03
CA ASP A 1105 -32.66 29.42 -1.27
C ASP A 1105 -31.72 29.14 -2.45
N ARG A 1106 -30.44 28.88 -2.17
CA ARG A 1106 -29.39 28.72 -3.18
C ARG A 1106 -29.58 27.46 -4.01
N ASP A 1107 -29.42 27.58 -5.32
CA ASP A 1107 -29.42 26.44 -6.22
C ASP A 1107 -28.01 25.85 -6.34
N HIS A 1108 -27.85 24.61 -5.87
CA HIS A 1108 -26.58 23.86 -5.92
C HIS A 1108 -26.58 22.82 -7.05
N THR A 1109 -27.58 22.83 -7.94
CA THR A 1109 -27.64 21.90 -9.07
C THR A 1109 -26.54 22.26 -10.08
N GLU A 1110 -25.71 21.29 -10.45
CA GLU A 1110 -24.70 21.49 -11.49
C GLU A 1110 -25.38 21.77 -12.85
N PRO A 1111 -24.84 22.67 -13.68
CA PRO A 1111 -25.41 22.91 -15.00
C PRO A 1111 -25.30 21.65 -15.85
N ALA A 1112 -26.44 21.20 -16.40
CA ALA A 1112 -26.50 20.04 -17.29
C ALA A 1112 -25.52 20.19 -18.49
N PRO A 1113 -24.90 19.10 -18.97
CA PRO A 1113 -24.04 19.15 -20.14
C PRO A 1113 -24.81 19.73 -21.33
N ALA A 1114 -24.26 20.77 -21.96
CA ALA A 1114 -24.88 21.34 -23.16
C ALA A 1114 -24.72 20.35 -24.32
N GLY A 1115 -25.83 19.99 -24.98
CA GLY A 1115 -25.79 19.22 -26.22
C GLY A 1115 -25.08 20.03 -27.31
N GLY A 1116 -23.96 19.53 -27.82
CA GLY A 1116 -23.23 20.18 -28.90
C GLY A 1116 -24.08 20.30 -30.17
N ALA A 1117 -23.93 21.42 -30.90
CA ALA A 1117 -24.58 21.60 -32.19
C ALA A 1117 -24.02 20.60 -33.22
N ALA A 1118 -24.87 20.10 -34.12
CA ALA A 1118 -24.44 19.23 -35.22
C ALA A 1118 -23.34 19.92 -36.05
N VAL A 1119 -22.24 19.19 -36.29
CA VAL A 1119 -21.07 19.69 -37.03
C VAL A 1119 -21.13 19.19 -38.46
N ASP A 1120 -21.18 20.11 -39.42
CA ASP A 1120 -21.04 19.77 -40.84
C ASP A 1120 -19.59 19.31 -41.12
N LEU A 1121 -19.45 18.06 -41.57
CA LEU A 1121 -18.17 17.45 -41.99
C LEU A 1121 -18.00 17.56 -43.50
N ALA A 1122 -16.80 17.95 -43.95
CA ALA A 1122 -16.45 17.90 -45.38
C ALA A 1122 -16.00 16.50 -45.83
N ASP A 1123 -15.97 16.24 -47.15
CA ASP A 1123 -15.51 14.95 -47.70
C ASP A 1123 -14.09 14.59 -47.21
N GLY A 1124 -13.99 13.46 -46.52
CA GLY A 1124 -12.76 12.94 -45.92
C GLY A 1124 -12.49 13.43 -44.50
N GLU A 1125 -13.38 14.21 -43.88
CA GLU A 1125 -13.28 14.57 -42.47
C GLU A 1125 -13.95 13.51 -41.57
N THR A 1126 -13.33 13.22 -40.44
CA THR A 1126 -13.81 12.35 -39.36
C THR A 1126 -14.01 13.18 -38.10
N LEU A 1127 -15.16 13.04 -37.45
CA LEU A 1127 -15.44 13.67 -36.17
C LEU A 1127 -14.95 12.77 -35.04
N VAL A 1128 -14.31 13.37 -34.04
CA VAL A 1128 -14.04 12.74 -32.75
C VAL A 1128 -15.05 13.29 -31.76
N GLU A 1129 -15.77 12.38 -31.12
CA GLU A 1129 -16.90 12.70 -30.23
C GLU A 1129 -16.62 12.23 -28.80
N ALA A 1130 -17.27 12.86 -27.83
CA ALA A 1130 -17.24 12.40 -26.44
C ALA A 1130 -18.00 11.07 -26.31
N PRO A 1131 -17.37 10.00 -25.78
CA PRO A 1131 -18.00 8.68 -25.70
C PRO A 1131 -19.10 8.59 -24.63
N MET A 1132 -19.12 9.52 -23.67
CA MET A 1132 -20.12 9.62 -22.60
C MET A 1132 -20.20 11.04 -22.07
N ALA A 1133 -21.11 11.29 -21.13
CA ALA A 1133 -21.17 12.57 -20.42
C ALA A 1133 -19.91 12.76 -19.57
N ALA A 1134 -19.19 13.86 -19.77
CA ALA A 1134 -17.93 14.15 -19.08
C ALA A 1134 -17.60 15.65 -19.08
N SER A 1135 -16.70 16.05 -18.19
CA SER A 1135 -16.02 17.36 -18.25
C SER A 1135 -14.79 17.27 -19.14
N VAL A 1136 -14.47 18.30 -19.93
CA VAL A 1136 -13.23 18.34 -20.73
C VAL A 1136 -12.09 18.78 -19.82
N TRP A 1137 -11.19 17.87 -19.48
CA TRP A 1137 -10.04 18.18 -18.60
C TRP A 1137 -8.94 18.92 -19.35
N ARG A 1138 -8.51 18.38 -20.51
CA ARG A 1138 -7.49 18.98 -21.36
C ARG A 1138 -7.64 18.57 -22.81
N VAL A 1139 -7.17 19.44 -23.70
CA VAL A 1139 -7.04 19.18 -25.13
C VAL A 1139 -5.55 19.14 -25.47
N ASN A 1140 -5.09 18.01 -26.01
CA ASN A 1140 -3.66 17.74 -26.21
C ASN A 1140 -3.14 18.17 -27.59
N VAL A 1141 -4.03 18.61 -28.49
CA VAL A 1141 -3.72 18.93 -29.88
C VAL A 1141 -4.31 20.29 -30.27
N ALA A 1142 -3.67 20.95 -31.22
CA ALA A 1142 -4.14 22.20 -31.82
C ALA A 1142 -4.59 21.98 -33.27
N GLU A 1143 -5.37 22.92 -33.80
CA GLU A 1143 -5.68 22.96 -35.23
C GLU A 1143 -4.39 23.01 -36.06
N GLY A 1144 -4.25 22.06 -36.97
CA GLY A 1144 -3.08 21.92 -37.83
C GLY A 1144 -2.08 20.86 -37.40
N ASP A 1145 -2.25 20.24 -36.23
CA ASP A 1145 -1.39 19.14 -35.79
C ASP A 1145 -1.66 17.86 -36.59
N THR A 1146 -0.62 17.06 -36.83
CA THR A 1146 -0.75 15.72 -37.41
C THR A 1146 -0.84 14.71 -36.27
N VAL A 1147 -1.87 13.87 -36.30
CA VAL A 1147 -2.12 12.81 -35.33
C VAL A 1147 -2.12 11.45 -36.01
N THR A 1148 -1.68 10.43 -35.29
CA THR A 1148 -1.74 9.03 -35.69
C THR A 1148 -2.96 8.38 -35.03
N ALA A 1149 -3.57 7.38 -35.70
CA ALA A 1149 -4.57 6.54 -35.05
C ALA A 1149 -4.00 5.95 -33.74
N GLY A 1150 -4.73 6.11 -32.65
CA GLY A 1150 -4.32 5.76 -31.29
C GLY A 1150 -3.79 6.93 -30.45
N ASP A 1151 -3.41 8.06 -31.06
CA ASP A 1151 -2.94 9.23 -30.32
C ASP A 1151 -4.08 9.80 -29.44
N THR A 1152 -3.76 10.13 -28.19
CA THR A 1152 -4.72 10.77 -27.27
C THR A 1152 -4.84 12.26 -27.58
N VAL A 1153 -5.99 12.66 -28.11
CA VAL A 1153 -6.24 14.02 -28.62
C VAL A 1153 -6.95 14.91 -27.60
N VAL A 1154 -7.82 14.34 -26.77
CA VAL A 1154 -8.52 15.01 -25.65
C VAL A 1154 -8.48 14.09 -24.45
N VAL A 1155 -8.43 14.66 -23.25
CA VAL A 1155 -8.67 13.93 -22.00
C VAL A 1155 -9.91 14.51 -21.35
N LEU A 1156 -10.88 13.64 -21.09
CA LEU A 1156 -12.11 13.95 -20.38
C LEU A 1156 -11.96 13.55 -18.91
N GLU A 1157 -12.80 14.12 -18.05
CA GLU A 1157 -12.98 13.71 -16.67
C GLU A 1157 -14.44 13.27 -16.48
N ALA A 1158 -14.63 11.99 -16.19
CA ALA A 1158 -15.91 11.43 -15.77
C ALA A 1158 -15.64 10.34 -14.74
N MET A 1159 -16.61 10.10 -13.87
CA MET A 1159 -16.51 9.12 -12.79
C MET A 1159 -15.32 9.35 -11.84
N LYS A 1160 -14.81 10.60 -11.77
CA LYS A 1160 -13.58 11.00 -11.09
C LYS A 1160 -12.32 10.35 -11.67
N LEU A 1161 -12.35 9.98 -12.95
CA LEU A 1161 -11.27 9.34 -13.69
C LEU A 1161 -10.90 10.21 -14.90
N GLU A 1162 -9.60 10.28 -15.18
CA GLU A 1162 -9.12 10.79 -16.48
C GLU A 1162 -9.40 9.75 -17.57
N MET A 1163 -10.08 10.18 -18.61
CA MET A 1163 -10.51 9.34 -19.73
C MET A 1163 -9.87 9.86 -21.03
N PRO A 1164 -8.79 9.22 -21.51
CA PRO A 1164 -8.18 9.61 -22.77
C PRO A 1164 -9.12 9.27 -23.94
N VAL A 1165 -9.40 10.26 -24.78
CA VAL A 1165 -10.09 10.09 -26.06
C VAL A 1165 -9.02 9.95 -27.14
N ALA A 1166 -8.87 8.72 -27.64
CA ALA A 1166 -7.93 8.40 -28.70
C ALA A 1166 -8.54 8.70 -30.08
N CYS A 1167 -7.68 9.08 -31.02
CA CYS A 1167 -8.09 9.25 -32.40
C CYS A 1167 -8.25 7.89 -33.10
N ALA A 1168 -9.36 7.69 -33.82
CA ALA A 1168 -9.60 6.47 -34.61
C ALA A 1168 -8.84 6.42 -35.95
N VAL A 1169 -8.34 7.56 -36.45
CA VAL A 1169 -7.73 7.68 -37.79
C VAL A 1169 -6.44 8.51 -37.75
N SER A 1170 -5.48 8.21 -38.63
CA SER A 1170 -4.33 9.08 -38.82
C SER A 1170 -4.69 10.23 -39.77
N GLY A 1171 -4.33 11.45 -39.44
CA GLY A 1171 -4.69 12.62 -40.25
C GLY A 1171 -4.24 13.93 -39.63
N LYS A 1172 -4.74 15.04 -40.18
CA LYS A 1172 -4.47 16.39 -39.68
C LYS A 1172 -5.70 16.94 -38.96
N VAL A 1173 -5.51 17.47 -37.75
CA VAL A 1173 -6.59 18.13 -36.99
C VAL A 1173 -6.99 19.40 -37.74
N THR A 1174 -8.23 19.47 -38.23
CA THR A 1174 -8.74 20.63 -38.95
C THR A 1174 -9.51 21.60 -38.06
N ARG A 1175 -10.19 21.09 -37.02
CA ARG A 1175 -10.94 21.90 -36.05
C ARG A 1175 -10.82 21.33 -34.65
N VAL A 1176 -10.66 22.20 -33.65
CA VAL A 1176 -10.81 21.86 -32.22
C VAL A 1176 -12.09 22.52 -31.72
N LEU A 1177 -13.03 21.72 -31.23
CA LEU A 1177 -14.40 22.16 -30.94
C LEU A 1177 -14.72 22.23 -29.44
N ALA A 1178 -13.88 21.63 -28.60
CA ALA A 1178 -14.00 21.63 -27.15
C ALA A 1178 -12.85 22.40 -26.49
N ASN A 1179 -13.11 23.02 -25.34
CA ASN A 1179 -12.13 23.70 -24.49
C ASN A 1179 -12.05 23.04 -23.11
N PRO A 1180 -10.89 23.12 -22.43
CA PRO A 1180 -10.80 22.74 -21.02
C PRO A 1180 -11.87 23.44 -20.16
N GLY A 1181 -12.60 22.67 -19.36
CA GLY A 1181 -13.73 23.10 -18.54
C GLY A 1181 -15.11 22.94 -19.18
N ASP A 1182 -15.20 22.68 -20.49
CA ASP A 1182 -16.48 22.44 -21.17
C ASP A 1182 -17.15 21.16 -20.66
N GLN A 1183 -18.47 21.16 -20.50
CA GLN A 1183 -19.26 19.95 -20.23
C GLN A 1183 -19.70 19.32 -21.56
N ALA A 1184 -19.31 18.07 -21.79
CA ALA A 1184 -19.60 17.31 -23.00
C ALA A 1184 -20.68 16.25 -22.71
N ALA A 1185 -21.78 16.28 -23.46
CA ALA A 1185 -22.74 15.18 -23.49
C ALA A 1185 -22.21 13.99 -24.32
N PRO A 1186 -22.77 12.77 -24.19
CA PRO A 1186 -22.46 11.67 -25.10
C PRO A 1186 -22.70 12.10 -26.56
N GLY A 1187 -21.74 11.84 -27.45
CA GLY A 1187 -21.78 12.27 -28.85
C GLY A 1187 -21.44 13.74 -29.08
N ALA A 1188 -21.03 14.49 -28.05
CA ALA A 1188 -20.63 15.89 -28.24
C ALA A 1188 -19.36 15.98 -29.11
N PRO A 1189 -19.33 16.85 -30.12
CA PRO A 1189 -18.20 17.00 -31.02
C PRO A 1189 -16.99 17.62 -30.30
N LEU A 1190 -15.86 16.92 -30.29
CA LEU A 1190 -14.64 17.37 -29.63
C LEU A 1190 -13.63 17.98 -30.62
N LEU A 1191 -13.43 17.34 -31.77
CA LEU A 1191 -12.49 17.77 -32.81
C LEU A 1191 -12.75 17.08 -34.15
N VAL A 1192 -12.23 17.66 -35.23
CA VAL A 1192 -12.39 17.15 -36.60
C VAL A 1192 -11.02 16.89 -37.22
N ILE A 1193 -10.88 15.76 -37.90
CA ILE A 1193 -9.62 15.26 -38.47
C ILE A 1193 -9.82 14.94 -39.95
N ARG A 1194 -8.83 15.23 -40.78
CA ARG A 1194 -8.86 14.96 -42.22
C ARG A 1194 -7.66 14.17 -42.73
#